data_AF-A0A9X3CHP7-F1
#
_entry.id   AF-A0A9X3CHP7-F1
#
_cell.length_a   1.000
_cell.length_b   1.000
_cell.length_c   1.000
_cell.angle_alpha   90.00
_cell.angle_beta   90.00
_cell.angle_gamma   90.00
#
_symmetry.space_group_name_H-M   'P 1'
#
loop_
_entity.id
_entity.type
_entity.pdbx_description
1 polymer ?
#
loop_
_entity_poly.entity_id
_entity_poly.type
_entity_poly.pdbx_seq_one_letter_code
_entity_poly.pdbx_strand_id
1 'polypeptide(L)'
;MNTLHHLLKPKSVAVVGASIKDMRAGNIVMKNLLQGGFEGAIMPVTPKYPSVCGVLAYPSIGQLPIVPDLAILCTHASRNIELISQLAEAGVSSVIILSSDMHNLTLDGDTIQTRCIEIAKENGMRLLGPNSLGMILPWLNFNASFSPITALKGNIAFISQSAAVCTTILDWANDKEIGFSAFISLGNAVDVDFADLLDYLSTDSHTDAILLYVDTIKDARRFMSAARAASRNRRILVLKGGRTSAGRKAAQLHTGGDDTLDIIYDSAIRRTGMLRVKNTHELFAAVETLTHSVPLRGERLAVITNGGGPAIMAVDTLLERGGKLAELDDQVTEKLDGLLPSSWSRSNPIDMVGDAGHQRYVDTLNTLLDSDIADAILIMHSPSAVAHSEQTAQKIVETIKKHPRHKRFNILTNWSGEQTAKPARQVFTQAGIPTYRTPESAVVAFMHLVEYRRNQKQLMETPTTAKQVDIESLSKAQKWIQDKLLDKNTVSMDTHQIGTFLKHFGFKVLPTWIASDSSEAVHVAEQIGYPVAVKLRSPDIAHKSDVQGVMLNLRNSHEVASASEAILDRTKLSYPSAHIHGLLVQGMAKLAGGEEIRIKVKTDKTFGPVILVGQGGSEWNEGLDAASALPPLNMTLARYLIVRAIKGGKIRPQKLPEPMNITGLSEFLVRISQMVVDCPQIHELDIHPVLANGNDFTIIDADLILKPYVGDAQQRLAIRPYPVEFEESVVLRDGNQILLRPILPEDEPLHAEFIHNVSKEDLYKRFFTDVGEFNHEALANLTQIDYDREMAFVAVSNADGFPSIIGVSRALINPDNTDAEFAILIRSDLKGNGLGKILMNKVIDYCRSKGTKQMSGMTMPTNRGMLTLAQKLGFELDIQFEDGTADMVLSLQ
;
A
#
# COMPACT_ATOMS: atom_id res chain seq x y z
N MET A 1 0.04 -12.93 23.63
CA MET A 1 -0.85 -11.75 23.80
C MET A 1 -0.23 -10.59 23.05
N ASN A 2 -1.02 -9.80 22.33
CA ASN A 2 -0.55 -8.65 21.53
C ASN A 2 0.17 -7.61 22.41
N THR A 3 1.39 -7.20 22.01
CA THR A 3 2.22 -6.23 22.75
C THR A 3 1.57 -4.86 23.01
N LEU A 4 0.51 -4.49 22.28
CA LEU A 4 -0.23 -3.22 22.48
C LEU A 4 -1.47 -3.36 23.36
N HIS A 5 -1.75 -4.53 23.92
CA HIS A 5 -2.99 -4.76 24.68
C HIS A 5 -3.17 -3.77 25.85
N HIS A 6 -2.12 -3.51 26.63
CA HIS A 6 -2.17 -2.55 27.74
C HIS A 6 -2.36 -1.10 27.28
N LEU A 7 -1.88 -0.77 26.08
CA LEU A 7 -2.04 0.55 25.48
C LEU A 7 -3.47 0.79 24.97
N LEU A 8 -4.09 -0.23 24.35
CA LEU A 8 -5.37 -0.10 23.63
C LEU A 8 -6.59 -0.66 24.41
N LYS A 9 -6.36 -1.36 25.54
CA LYS A 9 -7.38 -1.77 26.52
C LYS A 9 -6.89 -1.56 27.96
N PRO A 10 -6.52 -0.33 28.35
CA PRO A 10 -6.02 -0.05 29.69
C PRO A 10 -7.12 -0.23 30.74
N LYS A 11 -6.78 -0.81 31.90
CA LYS A 11 -7.63 -0.86 33.11
C LYS A 11 -7.13 0.07 34.22
N SER A 12 -5.95 0.63 34.05
CA SER A 12 -5.31 1.54 34.99
C SER A 12 -4.36 2.50 34.26
N VAL A 13 -4.28 3.75 34.73
CA VAL A 13 -3.44 4.79 34.12
C VAL A 13 -2.77 5.66 35.18
N ALA A 14 -1.46 5.89 35.03
CA ALA A 14 -0.73 6.88 35.82
C ALA A 14 -0.50 8.16 35.01
N VAL A 15 -0.82 9.32 35.60
CA VAL A 15 -0.58 10.63 34.97
C VAL A 15 0.62 11.30 35.65
N VAL A 16 1.80 11.15 35.04
CA VAL A 16 3.06 11.66 35.57
C VAL A 16 3.24 13.13 35.18
N GLY A 17 3.38 13.99 36.18
CA GLY A 17 3.30 15.44 35.99
C GLY A 17 1.90 16.02 36.16
N ALA A 18 1.00 15.29 36.84
CA ALA A 18 -0.33 15.78 37.20
C ALA A 18 -0.26 17.13 37.94
N SER A 19 -1.23 18.00 37.67
CA SER A 19 -1.22 19.36 38.18
C SER A 19 -2.62 19.92 38.45
N ILE A 20 -2.75 20.75 39.49
CA ILE A 20 -3.94 21.57 39.72
C ILE A 20 -3.92 22.88 38.93
N LYS A 21 -2.77 23.24 38.33
CA LYS A 21 -2.65 24.48 37.55
C LYS A 21 -3.37 24.30 36.22
N ASP A 22 -4.34 25.16 35.97
CA ASP A 22 -5.05 25.21 34.69
C ASP A 22 -4.08 25.38 33.52
N MET A 23 -4.49 24.89 32.34
CA MET A 23 -3.75 24.92 31.08
C MET A 23 -2.44 24.11 31.05
N ARG A 24 -2.04 23.44 32.14
CA ARG A 24 -0.95 22.46 32.08
C ARG A 24 -1.45 21.13 31.50
N ALA A 25 -0.64 20.47 30.67
CA ALA A 25 -0.99 19.18 30.07
C ALA A 25 -1.48 18.15 31.11
N GLY A 26 -0.77 18.00 32.23
CA GLY A 26 -1.19 17.07 33.30
C GLY A 26 -2.50 17.46 34.01
N ASN A 27 -2.93 18.73 33.96
CA ASN A 27 -4.26 19.13 34.43
C ASN A 27 -5.34 18.77 33.41
N ILE A 28 -5.08 19.04 32.13
CA ILE A 28 -6.01 18.77 31.02
C ILE A 28 -6.26 17.26 30.89
N VAL A 29 -5.20 16.45 30.86
CA VAL A 29 -5.31 14.99 30.78
C VAL A 29 -6.09 14.42 31.96
N MET A 30 -5.83 14.91 33.18
CA MET A 30 -6.61 14.51 34.37
C MET A 30 -8.10 14.85 34.23
N LYS A 31 -8.43 16.07 33.77
CA LYS A 31 -9.83 16.47 33.53
C LYS A 31 -10.47 15.60 32.45
N ASN A 32 -9.78 15.34 31.34
CA ASN A 32 -10.27 14.56 30.23
C ASN A 32 -10.56 13.10 30.60
N LEU A 33 -9.67 12.45 31.36
CA LEU A 33 -9.88 11.09 31.86
C LEU A 33 -11.11 11.01 32.79
N LEU A 34 -11.23 11.95 33.73
CA LEU A 34 -12.34 11.99 34.69
C LEU A 34 -13.67 12.32 34.02
N GLN A 35 -13.71 13.32 33.13
CA GLN A 35 -14.91 13.71 32.40
C GLN A 35 -15.33 12.66 31.37
N GLY A 36 -14.38 11.91 30.81
CA GLY A 36 -14.65 10.80 29.91
C GLY A 36 -15.45 9.68 30.57
N GLY A 37 -15.34 9.53 31.89
CA GLY A 37 -16.00 8.46 32.64
C GLY A 37 -15.24 7.13 32.56
N PHE A 38 -13.91 7.18 32.54
CA PHE A 38 -13.09 5.97 32.55
C PHE A 38 -13.30 5.18 33.86
N GLU A 39 -13.64 3.90 33.72
CA GLU A 39 -13.95 3.03 34.86
C GLU A 39 -12.70 2.50 35.59
N GLY A 40 -11.54 2.57 34.93
CA GLY A 40 -10.28 2.09 35.48
C GLY A 40 -9.62 3.04 36.49
N ALA A 41 -8.57 2.55 37.15
CA ALA A 41 -7.86 3.33 38.17
C ALA A 41 -7.08 4.50 37.55
N ILE A 42 -7.32 5.73 38.00
CA ILE A 42 -6.57 6.93 37.60
C ILE A 42 -5.65 7.34 38.75
N MET A 43 -4.34 7.36 38.50
CA MET A 43 -3.31 7.62 39.52
C MET A 43 -2.48 8.87 39.16
N PRO A 44 -2.80 10.05 39.72
CA PRO A 44 -2.00 11.26 39.52
C PRO A 44 -0.64 11.13 40.22
N VAL A 45 0.46 11.40 39.51
CA VAL A 45 1.82 11.38 40.09
C VAL A 45 2.44 12.76 40.04
N THR A 46 2.71 13.34 41.20
CA THR A 46 3.29 14.68 41.37
C THR A 46 3.86 14.88 42.78
N PRO A 47 5.10 15.38 42.95
CA PRO A 47 5.69 15.60 44.28
C PRO A 47 5.11 16.81 45.01
N LYS A 48 4.29 17.63 44.35
CA LYS A 48 3.89 18.95 44.83
C LYS A 48 2.49 19.00 45.45
N TYR A 49 1.57 18.19 44.95
CA TYR A 49 0.15 18.30 45.30
C TYR A 49 -0.31 17.01 45.97
N PRO A 50 -1.03 17.06 47.11
CA PRO A 50 -1.58 15.88 47.75
C PRO A 50 -2.80 15.30 47.00
N SER A 51 -3.47 16.11 46.18
CA SER A 51 -4.59 15.71 45.34
C SER A 51 -4.67 16.53 44.06
N VAL A 52 -5.15 15.93 42.96
CA VAL A 52 -5.39 16.59 41.66
C VAL A 52 -6.79 16.23 41.18
N CYS A 53 -7.61 17.24 40.85
CA CYS A 53 -9.02 17.06 40.44
C CYS A 53 -9.86 16.21 41.40
N GLY A 54 -9.58 16.28 42.71
CA GLY A 54 -10.28 15.50 43.74
C GLY A 54 -9.75 14.07 43.94
N VAL A 55 -8.77 13.63 43.14
CA VAL A 55 -8.13 12.31 43.26
C VAL A 55 -6.83 12.43 44.07
N LEU A 56 -6.60 11.51 45.00
CA LEU A 56 -5.34 11.45 45.77
C LEU A 56 -4.14 11.27 44.83
N ALA A 57 -3.11 12.07 45.04
CA ALA A 57 -1.92 12.08 44.20
C ALA A 57 -0.72 11.46 44.93
N TYR A 58 0.13 10.78 44.17
CA TYR A 58 1.31 10.07 44.66
C TYR A 58 2.57 10.91 44.38
N PRO A 59 3.50 11.04 45.34
CA PRO A 59 4.67 11.91 45.18
C PRO A 59 5.72 11.36 44.21
N SER A 60 5.75 10.04 43.98
CA SER A 60 6.67 9.37 43.04
C SER A 60 6.06 8.10 42.46
N ILE A 61 6.66 7.58 41.37
CA ILE A 61 6.22 6.35 40.68
C ILE A 61 6.30 5.13 41.62
N GLY A 62 7.34 5.03 42.44
CA GLY A 62 7.51 3.92 43.39
C GLY A 62 6.50 3.87 44.54
N GLN A 63 5.64 4.89 44.68
CA GLN A 63 4.55 4.91 45.66
C GLN A 63 3.17 4.61 45.04
N LEU A 64 3.12 4.26 43.76
CA LEU A 64 1.88 3.82 43.14
C LEU A 64 1.37 2.55 43.82
N PRO A 65 0.05 2.45 44.09
CA PRO A 65 -0.52 1.31 44.81
C PRO A 65 -0.57 0.04 43.97
N ILE A 66 -0.55 0.20 42.65
CA ILE A 66 -0.51 -0.87 41.65
C ILE A 66 0.40 -0.43 40.50
N VAL A 67 0.96 -1.39 39.77
CA VAL A 67 1.62 -1.12 38.49
C VAL A 67 0.55 -0.74 37.48
N PRO A 68 0.57 0.46 36.88
CA PRO A 68 -0.41 0.84 35.88
C PRO A 68 -0.16 0.10 34.56
N ASP A 69 -1.23 -0.20 33.83
CA ASP A 69 -1.14 -0.68 32.45
C ASP A 69 -0.46 0.35 31.54
N LEU A 70 -0.72 1.64 31.81
CA LEU A 70 -0.30 2.75 30.99
C LEU A 70 0.15 3.94 31.84
N ALA A 71 1.26 4.59 31.48
CA ALA A 71 1.65 5.87 32.04
C ALA A 71 1.63 6.99 30.97
N ILE A 72 1.25 8.20 31.37
CA ILE A 72 1.25 9.39 30.51
C ILE A 72 2.24 10.39 31.09
N LEU A 73 3.28 10.72 30.33
CA LEU A 73 4.27 11.72 30.69
C LEU A 73 3.83 13.11 30.24
N CYS A 74 3.35 13.91 31.20
CA CYS A 74 3.00 15.31 31.05
C CYS A 74 4.11 16.26 31.54
N THR A 75 5.37 15.83 31.46
CA THR A 75 6.56 16.51 31.97
C THR A 75 7.41 17.13 30.85
N HIS A 76 8.34 18.02 31.21
CA HIS A 76 9.37 18.49 30.28
C HIS A 76 10.29 17.34 29.85
N ALA A 77 10.73 17.38 28.60
CA ALA A 77 11.57 16.34 27.97
C ALA A 77 12.82 15.97 28.79
N SER A 78 13.44 16.96 29.45
CA SER A 78 14.65 16.75 30.27
C SER A 78 14.47 15.77 31.43
N ARG A 79 13.23 15.48 31.86
CA ARG A 79 12.94 14.53 32.93
C ARG A 79 12.58 13.13 32.42
N ASN A 80 12.36 12.97 31.12
CA ASN A 80 11.73 11.76 30.60
C ASN A 80 12.66 10.54 30.64
N ILE A 81 13.98 10.71 30.56
CA ILE A 81 14.94 9.59 30.69
C ILE A 81 14.76 8.94 32.07
N GLU A 82 14.88 9.74 33.14
CA GLU A 82 14.74 9.27 34.52
C GLU A 82 13.35 8.66 34.78
N LEU A 83 12.30 9.33 34.32
CA LEU A 83 10.92 8.85 34.51
C LEU A 83 10.65 7.54 33.76
N ILE A 84 11.19 7.36 32.57
CA ILE A 84 11.04 6.10 31.81
C ILE A 84 11.81 4.98 32.49
N SER A 85 13.01 5.23 33.01
CA SER A 85 13.73 4.25 33.84
C SER A 85 12.90 3.82 35.06
N GLN A 86 12.33 4.78 35.80
CA GLN A 86 11.50 4.48 36.97
C GLN A 86 10.22 3.70 36.61
N LEU A 87 9.58 4.04 35.48
CA LEU A 87 8.41 3.30 34.99
C LEU A 87 8.79 1.88 34.54
N ALA A 88 9.97 1.71 33.94
CA ALA A 88 10.46 0.41 33.50
C ALA A 88 10.79 -0.49 34.69
N GLU A 89 11.47 0.04 35.71
CA GLU A 89 11.72 -0.65 36.98
C GLU A 89 10.42 -1.04 37.69
N ALA A 90 9.38 -0.20 37.60
CA ALA A 90 8.07 -0.50 38.13
C ALA A 90 7.28 -1.56 37.32
N GLY A 91 7.78 -1.97 36.14
CA GLY A 91 7.15 -2.97 35.27
C GLY A 91 6.01 -2.44 34.39
N VAL A 92 5.98 -1.13 34.13
CA VAL A 92 4.94 -0.50 33.28
C VAL A 92 5.16 -0.90 31.83
N SER A 93 4.15 -1.47 31.19
CA SER A 93 4.29 -2.02 29.82
C SER A 93 4.17 -0.99 28.71
N SER A 94 3.50 0.16 28.96
CA SER A 94 3.24 1.15 27.92
C SER A 94 3.28 2.58 28.44
N VAL A 95 3.83 3.50 27.65
CA VAL A 95 3.99 4.92 28.03
C VAL A 95 3.63 5.85 26.86
N ILE A 96 2.82 6.88 27.13
CA ILE A 96 2.53 7.99 26.21
C ILE A 96 3.41 9.18 26.57
N ILE A 97 4.15 9.70 25.60
CA ILE A 97 5.05 10.86 25.79
C ILE A 97 4.50 12.07 25.03
N LEU A 98 4.08 13.10 25.77
CA LEU A 98 3.49 14.30 25.17
C LEU A 98 4.52 15.36 24.75
N SER A 99 5.69 15.40 25.39
CA SER A 99 6.69 16.45 25.16
C SER A 99 7.31 16.39 23.76
N SER A 100 7.49 17.56 23.12
CA SER A 100 8.10 17.72 21.79
C SER A 100 9.63 17.77 21.78
N ASP A 101 10.25 18.28 22.85
CA ASP A 101 11.66 18.71 22.84
C ASP A 101 12.63 17.56 23.15
N MET A 102 12.32 16.36 22.64
CA MET A 102 13.08 15.13 22.85
C MET A 102 14.32 15.02 21.96
N HIS A 103 14.48 15.93 20.99
CA HIS A 103 15.64 16.02 20.11
C HIS A 103 16.86 16.69 20.77
N ASN A 104 16.69 17.29 21.95
CA ASN A 104 17.79 17.86 22.72
C ASN A 104 18.85 16.80 23.05
N LEU A 105 20.11 17.20 23.00
CA LEU A 105 21.24 16.33 23.30
C LEU A 105 21.43 16.17 24.80
N THR A 106 21.83 14.96 25.20
CA THR A 106 22.33 14.61 26.52
C THR A 106 23.81 14.97 26.63
N LEU A 107 24.39 14.86 27.83
CA LEU A 107 25.81 15.11 28.07
C LEU A 107 26.72 14.18 27.24
N ASP A 108 26.24 12.98 26.92
CA ASP A 108 26.97 11.95 26.18
C ASP A 108 26.83 12.09 24.65
N GLY A 109 26.07 13.09 24.17
CA GLY A 109 25.90 13.39 22.74
C GLY A 109 24.70 12.73 22.07
N ASP A 110 23.97 11.84 22.76
CA ASP A 110 22.73 11.23 22.26
C ASP A 110 21.51 12.12 22.50
N THR A 111 20.47 11.98 21.68
CA THR A 111 19.20 12.67 21.94
C THR A 111 18.45 12.03 23.11
N ILE A 112 17.68 12.82 23.86
CA ILE A 112 16.77 12.31 24.91
C ILE A 112 15.86 11.22 24.34
N GLN A 113 15.36 11.41 23.11
CA GLN A 113 14.54 10.43 22.41
C GLN A 113 15.24 9.08 22.25
N THR A 114 16.49 9.06 21.75
CA THR A 114 17.26 7.84 21.54
C THR A 114 17.40 7.06 22.85
N ARG A 115 17.80 7.75 23.93
CA ARG A 115 18.02 7.11 25.23
C ARG A 115 16.73 6.51 25.82
N CYS A 116 15.61 7.20 25.66
CA CYS A 116 14.31 6.70 26.11
C CYS A 116 13.89 5.43 25.36
N ILE A 117 14.15 5.36 24.05
CA ILE A 117 13.84 4.18 23.22
C ILE A 117 14.70 2.98 23.65
N GLU A 118 15.99 3.20 23.93
CA GLU A 118 16.89 2.14 24.41
C GLU A 118 16.37 1.53 25.72
N ILE A 119 16.08 2.37 26.71
CA ILE A 119 15.54 1.93 28.01
C ILE A 119 14.24 1.15 27.81
N ALA A 120 13.34 1.65 26.96
CA ALA A 120 12.06 0.99 26.71
C ALA A 120 12.26 -0.40 26.07
N LYS A 121 13.14 -0.52 25.06
CA LYS A 121 13.46 -1.79 24.40
C LYS A 121 14.09 -2.80 25.35
N GLU A 122 15.05 -2.38 26.17
CA GLU A 122 15.72 -3.25 27.15
C GLU A 122 14.76 -3.85 28.17
N ASN A 123 13.65 -3.17 28.45
CA ASN A 123 12.66 -3.57 29.46
C ASN A 123 11.33 -4.07 28.87
N GLY A 124 11.23 -4.25 27.54
CA GLY A 124 10.00 -4.69 26.88
C GLY A 124 8.82 -3.71 27.00
N MET A 125 9.11 -2.43 27.25
CA MET A 125 8.12 -1.35 27.34
C MET A 125 7.86 -0.74 25.96
N ARG A 126 6.60 -0.39 25.66
CA ARG A 126 6.21 0.29 24.42
C ARG A 126 5.98 1.79 24.61
N LEU A 127 6.41 2.61 23.65
CA LEU A 127 6.29 4.07 23.68
C LEU A 127 5.38 4.60 22.54
N LEU A 128 4.35 5.37 22.92
CA LEU A 128 3.56 6.19 21.99
C LEU A 128 4.05 7.65 22.05
N GLY A 129 4.30 8.24 20.88
CA GLY A 129 4.94 9.55 20.77
C GLY A 129 6.42 9.43 20.40
N PRO A 130 7.30 10.31 20.90
CA PRO A 130 7.00 11.56 21.62
C PRO A 130 6.28 12.59 20.72
N ASN A 131 6.08 13.81 21.21
CA ASN A 131 5.36 14.87 20.50
C ASN A 131 3.92 14.45 20.10
N SER A 132 3.27 13.67 20.95
CA SER A 132 1.93 13.13 20.69
C SER A 132 0.86 13.95 21.41
N LEU A 133 -0.32 14.12 20.80
CA LEU A 133 -1.52 14.62 21.48
C LEU A 133 -2.03 13.67 22.58
N GLY A 134 -1.62 12.41 22.52
CA GLY A 134 -2.17 11.29 23.27
C GLY A 134 -3.19 10.49 22.45
N MET A 135 -4.13 9.85 23.13
CA MET A 135 -5.16 9.03 22.49
C MET A 135 -6.54 9.15 23.14
N ILE A 136 -7.56 8.83 22.36
CA ILE A 136 -8.96 8.73 22.80
C ILE A 136 -9.51 7.39 22.31
N LEU A 137 -10.06 6.59 23.21
CA LEU A 137 -10.73 5.32 22.94
C LEU A 137 -12.19 5.45 23.40
N PRO A 138 -13.10 5.94 22.55
CA PRO A 138 -14.45 6.31 22.96
C PRO A 138 -15.24 5.16 23.58
N TRP A 139 -15.10 3.94 23.06
CA TRP A 139 -15.81 2.76 23.59
C TRP A 139 -15.38 2.36 25.01
N LEU A 140 -14.18 2.75 25.42
CA LEU A 140 -13.66 2.53 26.78
C LEU A 140 -13.84 3.76 27.68
N ASN A 141 -14.52 4.81 27.20
CA ASN A 141 -14.64 6.09 27.90
C ASN A 141 -13.26 6.67 28.30
N PHE A 142 -12.22 6.36 27.52
CA PHE A 142 -10.84 6.62 27.88
C PHE A 142 -10.28 7.76 27.02
N ASN A 143 -10.07 8.93 27.64
CA ASN A 143 -9.48 10.10 26.98
C ASN A 143 -8.13 10.45 27.62
N ALA A 144 -7.08 9.76 27.18
CA ALA A 144 -5.69 9.98 27.56
C ALA A 144 -4.99 10.99 26.63
N SER A 145 -5.65 12.10 26.34
CA SER A 145 -5.13 13.14 25.45
C SER A 145 -5.17 14.51 26.12
N PHE A 146 -4.37 15.44 25.61
CA PHE A 146 -4.49 16.86 25.97
C PHE A 146 -5.37 17.65 24.98
N SER A 147 -6.19 16.95 24.18
CA SER A 147 -7.14 17.58 23.27
C SER A 147 -8.17 18.42 24.03
N PRO A 148 -8.54 19.61 23.54
CA PRO A 148 -9.66 20.38 24.10
C PRO A 148 -11.03 19.82 23.71
N ILE A 149 -11.07 18.89 22.74
CA ILE A 149 -12.30 18.36 22.15
C ILE A 149 -12.30 16.84 22.30
N THR A 150 -13.45 16.29 22.71
CA THR A 150 -13.64 14.84 22.86
C THR A 150 -14.04 14.18 21.53
N ALA A 151 -13.97 12.86 21.48
CA ALA A 151 -14.46 12.07 20.35
C ALA A 151 -15.78 11.39 20.72
N LEU A 152 -16.75 11.41 19.79
CA LEU A 152 -17.98 10.63 19.90
C LEU A 152 -17.70 9.15 19.66
N LYS A 153 -18.57 8.25 20.17
CA LYS A 153 -18.48 6.81 19.87
C LYS A 153 -18.89 6.54 18.43
N GLY A 154 -18.09 5.78 17.71
CA GLY A 154 -18.38 5.36 16.34
C GLY A 154 -17.47 4.23 15.87
N ASN A 155 -17.40 4.02 14.57
CA ASN A 155 -16.75 2.86 13.95
C ASN A 155 -15.50 3.20 13.11
N ILE A 156 -14.97 4.40 13.29
CA ILE A 156 -13.84 4.91 12.50
C ILE A 156 -12.61 5.01 13.39
N ALA A 157 -11.49 4.41 13.00
CA ALA A 157 -10.21 4.67 13.63
C ALA A 157 -9.49 5.82 12.91
N PHE A 158 -8.93 6.76 13.66
CA PHE A 158 -8.10 7.84 13.13
C PHE A 158 -6.70 7.80 13.73
N ILE A 159 -5.68 7.79 12.86
CA ILE A 159 -4.26 7.71 13.24
C ILE A 159 -3.52 8.85 12.55
N SER A 160 -2.78 9.65 13.30
CA SER A 160 -2.08 10.82 12.76
C SER A 160 -0.75 11.10 13.43
N GLN A 161 0.26 11.43 12.62
CA GLN A 161 1.53 11.99 13.09
C GLN A 161 1.44 13.47 13.48
N SER A 162 0.36 14.17 13.13
CA SER A 162 0.19 15.60 13.43
C SER A 162 -0.90 15.84 14.48
N ALA A 163 -0.50 16.45 15.62
CA ALA A 163 -1.43 16.85 16.68
C ALA A 163 -2.39 17.97 16.25
N ALA A 164 -1.96 18.90 15.40
CA ALA A 164 -2.81 19.97 14.89
C ALA A 164 -3.88 19.44 13.93
N VAL A 165 -3.53 18.46 13.09
CA VAL A 165 -4.51 17.76 12.25
C VAL A 165 -5.51 16.99 13.12
N CYS A 166 -5.03 16.34 14.20
CA CYS A 166 -5.90 15.67 15.17
C CYS A 166 -6.98 16.61 15.74
N THR A 167 -6.58 17.75 16.33
CA THR A 167 -7.55 18.67 16.94
C THR A 167 -8.51 19.26 15.91
N THR A 168 -8.04 19.51 14.68
CA THR A 168 -8.88 20.03 13.59
C THR A 168 -9.94 19.02 13.15
N ILE A 169 -9.57 17.73 13.07
CA ILE A 169 -10.49 16.66 12.68
C ILE A 169 -11.50 16.37 13.79
N LEU A 170 -11.10 16.40 15.06
CA LEU A 170 -12.04 16.24 16.18
C LEU A 170 -13.09 17.35 16.21
N ASP A 171 -12.68 18.61 16.03
CA ASP A 171 -13.60 19.75 15.98
C ASP A 171 -14.64 19.59 14.86
N TRP A 172 -14.15 19.30 13.66
CA TRP A 172 -14.99 19.07 12.50
C TRP A 172 -15.94 17.86 12.67
N ALA A 173 -15.44 16.76 13.22
CA ALA A 173 -16.22 15.53 13.37
C ALA A 173 -17.39 15.73 14.36
N ASN A 174 -17.20 16.52 15.42
CA ASN A 174 -18.28 16.85 16.34
C ASN A 174 -19.40 17.68 15.68
N ASP A 175 -19.08 18.63 14.79
CA ASP A 175 -20.08 19.37 14.00
C ASP A 175 -20.89 18.47 13.05
N LYS A 176 -20.32 17.33 12.66
CA LYS A 176 -20.94 16.33 11.76
C LYS A 176 -21.49 15.11 12.46
N GLU A 177 -21.42 15.04 13.79
CA GLU A 177 -21.83 13.87 14.58
C GLU A 177 -21.12 12.58 14.16
N ILE A 178 -19.87 12.69 13.71
CA ILE A 178 -19.05 11.54 13.30
C ILE A 178 -18.29 11.02 14.53
N GLY A 179 -18.49 9.74 14.84
CA GLY A 179 -17.82 9.06 15.95
C GLY A 179 -16.62 8.23 15.53
N PHE A 180 -15.76 7.93 16.51
CA PHE A 180 -14.54 7.16 16.35
C PHE A 180 -14.54 5.89 17.21
N SER A 181 -13.89 4.84 16.72
CA SER A 181 -13.55 3.64 17.48
C SER A 181 -12.26 3.83 18.28
N ALA A 182 -11.27 4.46 17.64
CA ALA A 182 -10.00 4.86 18.22
C ALA A 182 -9.49 6.16 17.57
N PHE A 183 -8.89 7.04 18.36
CA PHE A 183 -8.33 8.29 17.89
C PHE A 183 -6.93 8.47 18.47
N ILE A 184 -5.90 8.24 17.67
CA ILE A 184 -4.52 8.05 18.16
C ILE A 184 -3.57 9.03 17.47
N SER A 185 -2.91 9.87 18.28
CA SER A 185 -1.81 10.70 17.81
C SER A 185 -0.49 9.98 18.00
N LEU A 186 0.20 9.67 16.90
CA LEU A 186 1.50 9.00 16.93
C LEU A 186 2.65 9.94 17.30
N GLY A 187 2.50 11.24 17.00
CA GLY A 187 3.62 12.18 17.04
C GLY A 187 4.77 11.71 16.15
N ASN A 188 5.97 11.59 16.74
CA ASN A 188 7.18 11.19 16.01
C ASN A 188 7.24 9.71 15.59
N ALA A 189 6.32 8.86 16.11
CA ALA A 189 6.24 7.42 15.80
C ALA A 189 7.63 6.73 15.89
N VAL A 190 8.23 6.73 17.07
CA VAL A 190 9.61 6.22 17.25
C VAL A 190 9.67 4.76 17.70
N ASP A 191 8.56 4.25 18.25
CA ASP A 191 8.38 2.84 18.60
C ASP A 191 7.02 2.37 18.10
N VAL A 192 5.91 2.74 18.76
CA VAL A 192 4.57 2.43 18.24
C VAL A 192 4.32 3.26 16.99
N ASP A 193 4.05 2.58 15.86
CA ASP A 193 3.89 3.21 14.56
C ASP A 193 2.60 2.77 13.83
N PHE A 194 2.50 3.10 12.53
CA PHE A 194 1.35 2.72 11.72
C PHE A 194 1.18 1.21 11.58
N ALA A 195 2.26 0.45 11.45
CA ALA A 195 2.17 -1.00 11.23
C ALA A 195 1.56 -1.68 12.45
N ASP A 196 2.05 -1.32 13.64
CA ASP A 196 1.55 -1.79 14.93
C ASP A 196 0.05 -1.54 15.10
N LEU A 197 -0.40 -0.31 14.81
CA LEU A 197 -1.80 0.06 14.98
C LEU A 197 -2.71 -0.55 13.91
N LEU A 198 -2.23 -0.67 12.66
CA LEU A 198 -2.99 -1.32 11.59
C LEU A 198 -3.25 -2.79 11.90
N ASP A 199 -2.26 -3.49 12.44
CA ASP A 199 -2.40 -4.89 12.85
C ASP A 199 -3.47 -5.06 13.91
N TYR A 200 -3.43 -4.25 14.96
CA TYR A 200 -4.44 -4.29 16.00
C TYR A 200 -5.83 -3.93 15.48
N LEU A 201 -5.96 -2.76 14.84
CA LEU A 201 -7.25 -2.22 14.41
C LEU A 201 -7.90 -3.03 13.29
N SER A 202 -7.12 -3.79 12.51
CA SER A 202 -7.66 -4.71 11.51
C SER A 202 -8.57 -5.78 12.13
N THR A 203 -8.27 -6.20 13.36
CA THR A 203 -9.01 -7.25 14.09
C THR A 203 -10.01 -6.70 15.11
N ASP A 204 -10.03 -5.38 15.33
CA ASP A 204 -10.94 -4.76 16.30
C ASP A 204 -12.39 -4.81 15.82
N SER A 205 -13.29 -5.26 16.69
CA SER A 205 -14.71 -5.42 16.37
C SER A 205 -15.45 -4.10 16.22
N HIS A 206 -14.93 -3.01 16.78
CA HIS A 206 -15.55 -1.68 16.70
C HIS A 206 -15.08 -0.87 15.49
N THR A 207 -14.03 -1.29 14.78
CA THR A 207 -13.39 -0.49 13.73
C THR A 207 -13.76 -1.01 12.34
N ASP A 208 -14.54 -0.26 11.56
CA ASP A 208 -14.90 -0.61 10.18
C ASP A 208 -14.00 0.07 9.14
N ALA A 209 -13.52 1.27 9.45
CA ALA A 209 -12.66 2.07 8.58
C ALA A 209 -11.50 2.69 9.36
N ILE A 210 -10.36 2.87 8.69
CA ILE A 210 -9.15 3.45 9.26
C ILE A 210 -8.71 4.64 8.42
N LEU A 211 -8.48 5.78 9.07
CA LEU A 211 -8.01 7.02 8.48
C LEU A 211 -6.58 7.30 8.93
N LEU A 212 -5.68 7.46 7.98
CA LEU A 212 -4.26 7.73 8.23
C LEU A 212 -3.90 9.13 7.75
N TYR A 213 -3.35 9.96 8.63
CA TYR A 213 -2.57 11.13 8.25
C TYR A 213 -1.07 10.80 8.38
N VAL A 214 -0.40 10.73 7.23
CA VAL A 214 0.99 10.27 7.13
C VAL A 214 1.87 11.43 6.66
N ASP A 215 2.92 11.75 7.40
CA ASP A 215 4.00 12.62 6.92
C ASP A 215 5.16 11.78 6.40
N THR A 216 5.64 10.80 7.18
CA THR A 216 6.76 9.91 6.83
C THR A 216 6.53 8.49 7.32
N ILE A 217 7.09 7.52 6.58
CA ILE A 217 7.19 6.11 6.99
C ILE A 217 8.67 5.81 7.20
N LYS A 218 9.02 5.03 8.23
CA LYS A 218 10.40 4.63 8.52
C LYS A 218 10.67 3.19 8.10
N ASP A 219 9.81 2.26 8.51
CA ASP A 219 9.89 0.85 8.14
C ASP A 219 8.85 0.53 7.04
N ALA A 220 9.28 0.59 5.79
CA ALA A 220 8.40 0.31 4.67
C ALA A 220 7.91 -1.15 4.66
N ARG A 221 8.75 -2.12 5.03
CA ARG A 221 8.40 -3.55 4.93
C ARG A 221 7.30 -3.91 5.93
N ARG A 222 7.46 -3.49 7.20
CA ARG A 222 6.41 -3.69 8.22
C ARG A 222 5.14 -2.95 7.86
N PHE A 223 5.25 -1.70 7.38
CA PHE A 223 4.08 -0.92 6.96
C PHE A 223 3.33 -1.57 5.81
N MET A 224 4.02 -1.96 4.74
CA MET A 224 3.41 -2.58 3.56
C MET A 224 2.70 -3.89 3.92
N SER A 225 3.35 -4.69 4.77
CA SER A 225 2.81 -5.95 5.28
C SER A 225 1.53 -5.72 6.10
N ALA A 226 1.57 -4.85 7.12
CA ALA A 226 0.42 -4.52 7.96
C ALA A 226 -0.73 -3.87 7.16
N ALA A 227 -0.42 -2.91 6.28
CA ALA A 227 -1.41 -2.22 5.47
C ALA A 227 -2.09 -3.16 4.47
N ARG A 228 -1.35 -4.10 3.87
CA ARG A 228 -1.91 -5.11 2.96
C ARG A 228 -2.88 -6.02 3.70
N ALA A 229 -2.49 -6.52 4.87
CA ALA A 229 -3.35 -7.37 5.70
C ALA A 229 -4.60 -6.63 6.15
N ALA A 230 -4.45 -5.40 6.66
CA ALA A 230 -5.56 -4.59 7.15
C ALA A 230 -6.52 -4.19 6.02
N SER A 231 -6.01 -3.86 4.82
CA SER A 231 -6.83 -3.42 3.67
C SER A 231 -7.73 -4.51 3.08
N ARG A 232 -7.52 -5.79 3.41
CA ARG A 232 -8.41 -6.89 3.00
C ARG A 232 -9.73 -6.85 3.74
N ASN A 233 -9.70 -6.45 5.00
CA ASN A 233 -10.84 -6.54 5.90
C ASN A 233 -11.39 -5.16 6.29
N ARG A 234 -10.58 -4.10 6.19
CA ARG A 234 -10.94 -2.73 6.58
C ARG A 234 -10.74 -1.77 5.43
N ARG A 235 -11.60 -0.75 5.38
CA ARG A 235 -11.46 0.37 4.43
C ARG A 235 -10.41 1.33 4.99
N ILE A 236 -9.31 1.54 4.26
CA ILE A 236 -8.23 2.42 4.72
C ILE A 236 -8.07 3.61 3.79
N LEU A 237 -8.14 4.81 4.37
CA LEU A 237 -7.95 6.08 3.69
C LEU A 237 -6.67 6.75 4.18
N VAL A 238 -5.91 7.34 3.25
CA VAL A 238 -4.62 7.96 3.53
C VAL A 238 -4.58 9.38 3.01
N LEU A 239 -4.32 10.33 3.91
CA LEU A 239 -3.92 11.69 3.59
C LEU A 239 -2.41 11.83 3.82
N LYS A 240 -1.65 11.98 2.72
CA LYS A 240 -0.19 12.10 2.74
C LYS A 240 0.26 13.55 2.64
N GLY A 241 0.92 14.05 3.68
CA GLY A 241 1.62 15.34 3.70
C GLY A 241 2.90 15.32 2.84
N GLY A 242 3.53 16.48 2.62
CA GLY A 242 4.84 16.55 1.97
C GLY A 242 4.92 16.05 0.52
N ARG A 243 4.04 16.54 -0.36
CA ARG A 243 3.91 16.05 -1.76
C ARG A 243 4.88 16.70 -2.74
N THR A 244 5.32 17.91 -2.43
CA THR A 244 6.26 18.70 -3.26
C THR A 244 7.66 18.64 -2.67
N SER A 245 8.70 19.05 -3.42
CA SER A 245 10.06 19.13 -2.87
C SER A 245 10.14 19.96 -1.58
N ALA A 246 9.52 21.16 -1.57
CA ALA A 246 9.44 21.99 -0.37
C ALA A 246 8.62 21.33 0.76
N GLY A 247 7.50 20.69 0.42
CA GLY A 247 6.68 19.98 1.41
C GLY A 247 7.40 18.78 2.03
N ARG A 248 8.20 18.02 1.26
CA ARG A 248 9.01 16.91 1.77
C ARG A 248 10.03 17.40 2.79
N LYS A 249 10.76 18.48 2.47
CA LYS A 249 11.69 19.12 3.41
C LYS A 249 10.99 19.55 4.70
N ALA A 250 9.79 20.12 4.61
CA ALA A 250 9.01 20.49 5.79
C ALA A 250 8.60 19.26 6.63
N ALA A 251 8.17 18.17 6.00
CA ALA A 251 7.83 16.92 6.69
C ALA A 251 9.06 16.30 7.39
N GLN A 252 10.23 16.30 6.75
CA GLN A 252 11.49 15.82 7.34
C GLN A 252 11.85 16.58 8.62
N LEU A 253 11.69 17.90 8.62
CA LEU A 253 11.92 18.74 9.80
C LEU A 253 10.86 18.52 10.89
N HIS A 254 9.67 18.04 10.53
CA HIS A 254 8.55 17.87 11.46
C HIS A 254 8.56 16.52 12.19
N THR A 255 8.60 15.41 11.46
CA THR A 255 8.45 14.05 12.02
C THR A 255 9.75 13.22 11.95
N GLY A 256 10.77 13.75 11.27
CA GLY A 256 11.93 12.96 10.87
C GLY A 256 11.60 11.97 9.75
N GLY A 257 12.58 11.67 8.88
CA GLY A 257 12.41 10.69 7.80
C GLY A 257 13.25 11.02 6.57
N ASP A 258 13.25 10.10 5.60
CA ASP A 258 14.02 10.25 4.37
C ASP A 258 13.33 11.07 3.29
N ASP A 259 14.10 11.50 2.29
CA ASP A 259 13.61 12.30 1.17
C ASP A 259 12.97 11.43 0.07
N THR A 260 11.90 10.71 0.42
CA THR A 260 11.19 9.82 -0.51
C THR A 260 10.23 10.60 -1.40
N LEU A 261 10.26 10.34 -2.71
CA LEU A 261 9.38 10.99 -3.69
C LEU A 261 7.90 10.63 -3.46
N ASP A 262 7.00 11.59 -3.69
CA ASP A 262 5.56 11.40 -3.50
C ASP A 262 4.97 10.28 -4.38
N ILE A 263 5.50 10.11 -5.59
CA ILE A 263 5.06 9.04 -6.49
C ILE A 263 5.35 7.65 -5.90
N ILE A 264 6.40 7.49 -5.09
CA ILE A 264 6.74 6.22 -4.43
C ILE A 264 5.71 5.91 -3.34
N TYR A 265 5.37 6.90 -2.51
CA TYR A 265 4.26 6.79 -1.56
C TYR A 265 2.93 6.47 -2.27
N ASP A 266 2.64 7.15 -3.38
CA ASP A 266 1.42 6.89 -4.16
C ASP A 266 1.34 5.42 -4.62
N SER A 267 2.46 4.87 -5.08
CA SER A 267 2.53 3.49 -5.52
C SER A 267 2.46 2.50 -4.35
N ALA A 268 3.08 2.80 -3.21
CA ALA A 268 2.96 2.00 -1.98
C ALA A 268 1.50 1.94 -1.48
N ILE A 269 0.81 3.08 -1.42
CA ILE A 269 -0.58 3.18 -0.95
C ILE A 269 -1.53 2.39 -1.86
N ARG A 270 -1.38 2.50 -3.18
CA ARG A 270 -2.19 1.71 -4.13
C ARG A 270 -1.89 0.23 -4.03
N ARG A 271 -0.60 -0.13 -3.93
CA ARG A 271 -0.12 -1.52 -3.88
C ARG A 271 -0.63 -2.30 -2.66
N THR A 272 -0.96 -1.59 -1.59
CA THR A 272 -1.54 -2.16 -0.36
C THR A 272 -3.07 -2.22 -0.38
N GLY A 273 -3.73 -1.67 -1.42
CA GLY A 273 -5.19 -1.65 -1.53
C GLY A 273 -5.87 -0.45 -0.85
N MET A 274 -5.10 0.47 -0.28
CA MET A 274 -5.62 1.65 0.41
C MET A 274 -6.06 2.75 -0.58
N LEU A 275 -6.95 3.64 -0.13
CA LEU A 275 -7.35 4.82 -0.89
C LEU A 275 -6.52 6.04 -0.47
N ARG A 276 -5.96 6.76 -1.44
CA ARG A 276 -5.29 8.04 -1.19
C ARG A 276 -6.25 9.20 -1.45
N VAL A 277 -6.32 10.15 -0.53
CA VAL A 277 -7.00 11.44 -0.71
C VAL A 277 -6.01 12.60 -0.71
N LYS A 278 -6.33 13.70 -1.40
CA LYS A 278 -5.37 14.79 -1.66
C LYS A 278 -5.34 15.87 -0.59
N ASN A 279 -6.43 16.05 0.15
CA ASN A 279 -6.59 17.09 1.17
C ASN A 279 -7.70 16.69 2.16
N THR A 280 -7.91 17.51 3.19
CA THR A 280 -8.93 17.26 4.23
C THR A 280 -10.36 17.29 3.68
N HIS A 281 -10.66 18.16 2.71
CA HIS A 281 -11.98 18.18 2.05
C HIS A 281 -12.30 16.86 1.36
N GLU A 282 -11.34 16.31 0.61
CA GLU A 282 -11.45 14.98 0.01
C GLU A 282 -11.51 13.86 1.05
N LEU A 283 -10.74 13.96 2.15
CA LEU A 283 -10.79 12.99 3.25
C LEU A 283 -12.21 12.90 3.84
N PHE A 284 -12.81 14.05 4.13
CA PHE A 284 -14.14 14.14 4.71
C PHE A 284 -15.23 13.63 3.76
N ALA A 285 -15.16 14.03 2.49
CA ALA A 285 -16.07 13.52 1.46
C ALA A 285 -15.97 12.00 1.33
N ALA A 286 -14.75 11.45 1.35
CA ALA A 286 -14.50 10.01 1.25
C ALA A 286 -14.99 9.25 2.49
N VAL A 287 -14.81 9.80 3.70
CA VAL A 287 -15.38 9.21 4.93
C VAL A 287 -16.89 9.09 4.80
N GLU A 288 -17.58 10.18 4.43
CA GLU A 288 -19.02 10.20 4.28
C GLU A 288 -19.52 9.16 3.26
N THR A 289 -18.84 9.01 2.12
CA THR A 289 -19.26 8.00 1.13
C THR A 289 -18.91 6.58 1.57
N LEU A 290 -17.69 6.36 2.04
CA LEU A 290 -17.18 5.00 2.27
C LEU A 290 -17.83 4.35 3.48
N THR A 291 -18.23 5.07 4.51
CA THR A 291 -18.93 4.48 5.67
C THR A 291 -20.35 4.03 5.32
N HIS A 292 -21.01 4.71 4.38
CA HIS A 292 -22.41 4.43 4.01
C HIS A 292 -22.56 3.65 2.69
N SER A 293 -21.47 3.42 1.95
CA SER A 293 -21.50 2.77 0.63
C SER A 293 -21.83 1.28 0.68
N VAL A 294 -22.55 0.84 -0.35
CA VAL A 294 -22.66 -0.57 -0.73
C VAL A 294 -21.48 -0.93 -1.64
N PRO A 295 -20.93 -2.16 -1.60
CA PRO A 295 -19.92 -2.58 -2.58
C PRO A 295 -20.32 -2.23 -4.03
N LEU A 296 -19.50 -1.42 -4.69
CA LEU A 296 -19.71 -1.04 -6.09
C LEU A 296 -19.72 -2.29 -6.96
N ARG A 297 -20.71 -2.41 -7.86
CA ARG A 297 -20.78 -3.50 -8.84
C ARG A 297 -20.00 -3.18 -10.12
N GLY A 298 -19.94 -1.90 -10.47
CA GLY A 298 -19.17 -1.38 -11.60
C GLY A 298 -18.75 0.06 -11.39
N GLU A 299 -18.54 0.80 -12.48
CA GLU A 299 -17.96 2.14 -12.48
C GLU A 299 -18.81 3.16 -13.28
N ARG A 300 -20.05 2.81 -13.65
CA ARG A 300 -20.95 3.65 -14.46
C ARG A 300 -21.81 4.55 -13.57
N LEU A 301 -21.71 5.86 -13.77
CA LEU A 301 -22.48 6.87 -13.05
C LEU A 301 -23.67 7.38 -13.89
N ALA A 302 -24.88 7.27 -13.38
CA ALA A 302 -26.03 8.01 -13.89
C ALA A 302 -26.22 9.32 -13.12
N VAL A 303 -26.50 10.42 -13.82
CA VAL A 303 -26.69 11.74 -13.21
C VAL A 303 -28.12 12.21 -13.45
N ILE A 304 -28.85 12.53 -12.38
CA ILE A 304 -30.17 13.19 -12.42
C ILE A 304 -29.95 14.65 -12.03
N THR A 305 -30.45 15.62 -12.81
CA THR A 305 -30.30 17.04 -12.50
C THR A 305 -31.54 17.86 -12.89
N ASN A 306 -31.73 19.01 -12.26
CA ASN A 306 -32.64 20.07 -12.71
C ASN A 306 -31.90 21.27 -13.33
N GLY A 307 -30.60 21.15 -13.60
CA GLY A 307 -29.82 22.21 -14.21
C GLY A 307 -28.62 21.70 -15.00
N GLY A 308 -28.57 22.06 -16.29
CA GLY A 308 -27.50 21.65 -17.20
C GLY A 308 -26.10 22.16 -16.84
N GLY A 309 -25.97 23.40 -16.34
CA GLY A 309 -24.67 23.98 -15.98
C GLY A 309 -23.88 23.15 -14.95
N PRO A 310 -24.45 22.88 -13.76
CA PRO A 310 -23.83 21.98 -12.78
C PRO A 310 -23.57 20.56 -13.31
N ALA A 311 -24.44 20.04 -14.18
CA ALA A 311 -24.26 18.74 -14.80
C ALA A 311 -23.02 18.68 -15.72
N ILE A 312 -22.76 19.74 -16.50
CA ILE A 312 -21.53 19.86 -17.31
C ILE A 312 -20.29 19.78 -16.40
N MET A 313 -20.27 20.54 -15.31
CA MET A 313 -19.16 20.51 -14.34
C MET A 313 -18.94 19.12 -13.73
N ALA A 314 -20.02 18.39 -13.44
CA ALA A 314 -19.95 17.02 -12.95
C ALA A 314 -19.34 16.07 -14.01
N VAL A 315 -19.76 16.18 -15.27
CA VAL A 315 -19.25 15.36 -16.38
C VAL A 315 -17.77 15.63 -16.64
N ASP A 316 -17.37 16.90 -16.71
CA ASP A 316 -15.96 17.29 -16.92
C ASP A 316 -15.08 16.71 -15.80
N THR A 317 -15.49 16.89 -14.54
CA THR A 317 -14.78 16.33 -13.37
C THR A 317 -14.68 14.80 -13.43
N LEU A 318 -15.73 14.12 -13.90
CA LEU A 318 -15.77 12.66 -14.00
C LEU A 318 -14.78 12.17 -15.05
N LEU A 319 -14.79 12.78 -16.23
CA LEU A 319 -13.94 12.39 -17.36
C LEU A 319 -12.46 12.72 -17.10
N GLU A 320 -12.15 13.87 -16.50
CA GLU A 320 -10.78 14.23 -16.09
C GLU A 320 -10.16 13.20 -15.13
N ARG A 321 -10.98 12.57 -14.29
CA ARG A 321 -10.57 11.50 -13.36
C ARG A 321 -10.66 10.10 -13.97
N GLY A 322 -11.05 9.97 -15.25
CA GLY A 322 -11.18 8.69 -15.95
C GLY A 322 -12.33 7.82 -15.42
N GLY A 323 -13.40 8.46 -14.95
CA GLY A 323 -14.70 7.84 -14.65
C GLY A 323 -15.51 7.57 -15.91
N LYS A 324 -16.68 6.94 -15.75
CA LYS A 324 -17.56 6.55 -16.86
C LYS A 324 -19.00 6.95 -16.58
N LEU A 325 -19.65 7.55 -17.56
CA LEU A 325 -21.10 7.74 -17.54
C LEU A 325 -21.81 6.43 -17.85
N ALA A 326 -22.98 6.24 -17.26
CA ALA A 326 -23.93 5.23 -17.70
C ALA A 326 -24.50 5.61 -19.07
N GLU A 327 -24.68 4.62 -19.94
CA GLU A 327 -25.38 4.79 -21.22
C GLU A 327 -26.86 4.46 -21.02
N LEU A 328 -27.75 5.34 -21.49
CA LEU A 328 -29.19 5.09 -21.42
C LEU A 328 -29.57 4.12 -22.55
N ASP A 329 -30.30 3.06 -22.22
CA ASP A 329 -30.89 2.18 -23.23
C ASP A 329 -32.24 2.72 -23.73
N ASP A 330 -32.73 2.16 -24.83
CA ASP A 330 -33.99 2.59 -25.47
C ASP A 330 -35.18 2.43 -24.52
N GLN A 331 -35.17 1.38 -23.68
CA GLN A 331 -36.26 1.11 -22.74
C GLN A 331 -36.36 2.17 -21.63
N VAL A 332 -35.24 2.58 -21.06
CA VAL A 332 -35.18 3.66 -20.08
C VAL A 332 -35.56 4.98 -20.74
N THR A 333 -35.06 5.25 -21.94
CA THR A 333 -35.34 6.49 -22.68
C THR A 333 -36.84 6.63 -22.98
N GLU A 334 -37.50 5.58 -23.46
CA GLU A 334 -38.95 5.58 -23.75
C GLU A 334 -39.79 5.80 -22.48
N LYS A 335 -39.42 5.17 -21.35
CA LYS A 335 -40.10 5.40 -20.06
C LYS A 335 -39.94 6.85 -19.60
N LEU A 336 -38.74 7.42 -19.73
CA LEU A 336 -38.49 8.80 -19.35
C LEU A 336 -39.21 9.80 -20.27
N ASP A 337 -39.33 9.52 -21.57
CA ASP A 337 -40.11 10.34 -22.51
C ASP A 337 -41.60 10.45 -22.11
N GLY A 338 -42.15 9.42 -21.46
CA GLY A 338 -43.52 9.45 -20.92
C GLY A 338 -43.68 10.22 -19.61
N LEU A 339 -42.59 10.47 -18.88
CA LEU A 339 -42.58 11.06 -17.52
C LEU A 339 -42.01 12.49 -17.50
N LEU A 340 -41.11 12.81 -18.42
CA LEU A 340 -40.37 14.07 -18.49
C LEU A 340 -40.88 14.96 -19.63
N PRO A 341 -40.72 16.30 -19.53
CA PRO A 341 -41.10 17.21 -20.60
C PRO A 341 -40.27 16.94 -21.85
N SER A 342 -40.81 17.20 -23.05
CA SER A 342 -40.13 16.97 -24.34
C SER A 342 -38.78 17.66 -24.51
N SER A 343 -38.48 18.64 -23.66
CA SER A 343 -37.22 19.39 -23.59
C SER A 343 -36.13 18.75 -22.71
N TRP A 344 -36.37 17.59 -22.11
CA TRP A 344 -35.35 16.88 -21.34
C TRP A 344 -34.20 16.40 -22.25
N SER A 345 -33.03 16.15 -21.68
CA SER A 345 -31.78 15.96 -22.43
C SER A 345 -31.69 14.71 -23.32
N ARG A 346 -32.57 13.70 -23.13
CA ARG A 346 -32.50 12.37 -23.77
C ARG A 346 -31.12 11.72 -23.73
N SER A 347 -30.34 12.05 -22.71
CA SER A 347 -28.97 11.59 -22.52
C SER A 347 -28.62 11.58 -21.05
N ASN A 348 -27.45 11.04 -20.70
CA ASN A 348 -26.87 11.16 -19.37
C ASN A 348 -25.81 12.28 -19.42
N PRO A 349 -25.95 13.38 -18.66
CA PRO A 349 -26.88 13.63 -17.56
C PRO A 349 -28.36 13.79 -17.95
N ILE A 350 -29.26 13.22 -17.14
CA ILE A 350 -30.72 13.32 -17.28
C ILE A 350 -31.15 14.69 -16.72
N ASP A 351 -31.26 15.69 -17.59
CA ASP A 351 -31.71 17.04 -17.24
C ASP A 351 -33.23 17.13 -17.32
N MET A 352 -33.87 17.19 -16.15
CA MET A 352 -35.31 17.27 -15.98
C MET A 352 -35.87 18.69 -16.09
N VAL A 353 -35.02 19.69 -16.40
CA VAL A 353 -35.35 21.13 -16.48
C VAL A 353 -35.53 21.79 -15.10
N GLY A 354 -35.26 23.10 -15.02
CA GLY A 354 -35.19 23.88 -13.77
C GLY A 354 -36.45 24.00 -12.93
N ASP A 355 -37.61 23.69 -13.51
CA ASP A 355 -38.90 23.68 -12.83
C ASP A 355 -39.26 22.29 -12.22
N ALA A 356 -38.33 21.34 -12.26
CA ALA A 356 -38.52 19.98 -11.73
C ALA A 356 -38.90 19.95 -10.25
N GLY A 357 -40.18 19.72 -9.99
CA GLY A 357 -40.72 19.41 -8.67
C GLY A 357 -40.35 18.00 -8.19
N HIS A 358 -40.64 17.71 -6.93
CA HIS A 358 -40.26 16.45 -6.27
C HIS A 358 -40.76 15.18 -7.00
N GLN A 359 -41.94 15.23 -7.63
CA GLN A 359 -42.50 14.07 -8.35
C GLN A 359 -41.62 13.65 -9.54
N ARG A 360 -41.10 14.62 -10.33
CA ARG A 360 -40.18 14.32 -11.46
C ARG A 360 -38.90 13.63 -10.98
N TYR A 361 -38.35 14.06 -9.85
CA TYR A 361 -37.20 13.39 -9.23
C TYR A 361 -37.52 11.95 -8.83
N VAL A 362 -38.68 11.73 -8.21
CA VAL A 362 -39.12 10.39 -7.77
C VAL A 362 -39.33 9.46 -8.96
N ASP A 363 -40.02 9.91 -10.00
CA ASP A 363 -40.33 9.10 -11.19
C ASP A 363 -39.06 8.74 -11.97
N THR A 364 -38.15 9.69 -12.14
CA THR A 364 -36.85 9.47 -12.78
C THR A 364 -36.00 8.50 -11.95
N LEU A 365 -35.94 8.69 -10.64
CA LEU A 365 -35.17 7.82 -9.74
C LEU A 365 -35.70 6.39 -9.76
N ASN A 366 -37.01 6.17 -9.68
CA ASN A 366 -37.60 4.83 -9.75
C ASN A 366 -37.26 4.14 -11.09
N THR A 367 -37.35 4.88 -12.21
CA THR A 367 -36.98 4.36 -13.53
C THR A 367 -35.53 3.86 -13.56
N LEU A 368 -34.60 4.62 -12.96
CA LEU A 368 -33.20 4.19 -12.86
C LEU A 368 -33.01 3.00 -11.90
N LEU A 369 -33.67 3.01 -10.74
CA LEU A 369 -33.54 1.94 -9.75
C LEU A 369 -34.11 0.60 -10.26
N ASP A 370 -35.07 0.63 -11.19
CA ASP A 370 -35.62 -0.54 -11.87
C ASP A 370 -34.77 -1.04 -13.04
N SER A 371 -33.81 -0.24 -13.50
CA SER A 371 -32.90 -0.58 -14.61
C SER A 371 -31.58 -1.21 -14.14
N ASP A 372 -30.74 -1.64 -15.09
CA ASP A 372 -29.39 -2.18 -14.86
C ASP A 372 -28.28 -1.32 -15.53
N ILE A 373 -28.63 -0.11 -15.99
CA ILE A 373 -27.73 0.74 -16.80
C ILE A 373 -26.61 1.40 -15.99
N ALA A 374 -26.79 1.56 -14.67
CA ALA A 374 -25.88 2.30 -13.80
C ALA A 374 -25.45 1.46 -12.58
N ASP A 375 -24.27 1.78 -12.06
CA ASP A 375 -23.72 1.19 -10.84
C ASP A 375 -23.81 2.16 -9.65
N ALA A 376 -23.88 3.46 -9.94
CA ALA A 376 -24.15 4.53 -8.99
C ALA A 376 -25.05 5.60 -9.62
N ILE A 377 -25.79 6.31 -8.77
CA ILE A 377 -26.70 7.41 -9.16
C ILE A 377 -26.29 8.66 -8.38
N LEU A 378 -25.97 9.73 -9.10
CA LEU A 378 -25.78 11.07 -8.54
C LEU A 378 -27.04 11.90 -8.78
N ILE A 379 -27.70 12.29 -7.71
CA ILE A 379 -28.90 13.14 -7.76
C ILE A 379 -28.50 14.58 -7.43
N MET A 380 -28.77 15.51 -8.35
CA MET A 380 -28.35 16.89 -8.26
C MET A 380 -29.55 17.82 -8.20
N HIS A 381 -29.45 18.85 -7.37
CA HIS A 381 -30.48 19.88 -7.23
C HIS A 381 -29.86 21.27 -7.10
N SER A 382 -30.27 22.14 -8.01
CA SER A 382 -30.04 23.58 -7.96
C SER A 382 -31.26 24.29 -7.36
N PRO A 383 -31.08 25.35 -6.55
CA PRO A 383 -32.18 26.10 -5.97
C PRO A 383 -33.18 26.57 -7.02
N SER A 384 -34.47 26.38 -6.75
CA SER A 384 -35.56 26.73 -7.66
C SER A 384 -36.70 27.41 -6.90
N ALA A 385 -37.36 28.37 -7.56
CA ALA A 385 -38.52 29.07 -7.00
C ALA A 385 -39.77 28.18 -6.90
N VAL A 386 -39.85 27.14 -7.74
CA VAL A 386 -41.02 26.27 -7.89
C VAL A 386 -40.81 24.86 -7.33
N ALA A 387 -39.59 24.54 -6.88
CA ALA A 387 -39.25 23.25 -6.29
C ALA A 387 -38.48 23.44 -4.97
N HIS A 388 -39.14 23.14 -3.85
CA HIS A 388 -38.55 23.29 -2.52
C HIS A 388 -37.49 22.21 -2.27
N SER A 389 -36.26 22.65 -1.98
CA SER A 389 -35.09 21.77 -1.81
C SER A 389 -35.27 20.72 -0.70
N GLU A 390 -35.80 21.13 0.47
CA GLU A 390 -36.00 20.24 1.62
C GLU A 390 -37.11 19.20 1.37
N GLN A 391 -38.26 19.64 0.87
CA GLN A 391 -39.37 18.74 0.53
C GLN A 391 -38.93 17.70 -0.52
N THR A 392 -38.15 18.13 -1.52
CA THR A 392 -37.61 17.25 -2.56
C THR A 392 -36.66 16.22 -1.96
N ALA A 393 -35.77 16.62 -1.05
CA ALA A 393 -34.87 15.70 -0.36
C ALA A 393 -35.64 14.67 0.49
N GLN A 394 -36.66 15.10 1.25
CA GLN A 394 -37.51 14.19 2.03
C GLN A 394 -38.18 13.13 1.14
N LYS A 395 -38.75 13.55 -0.01
CA LYS A 395 -39.38 12.60 -0.95
C LYS A 395 -38.39 11.65 -1.61
N ILE A 396 -37.20 12.11 -1.94
CA ILE A 396 -36.14 11.23 -2.45
C ILE A 396 -35.74 10.19 -1.40
N VAL A 397 -35.53 10.61 -0.14
CA VAL A 397 -35.20 9.68 0.96
C VAL A 397 -36.33 8.66 1.18
N GLU A 398 -37.59 9.08 1.18
CA GLU A 398 -38.74 8.17 1.29
C GLU A 398 -38.75 7.14 0.15
N THR A 399 -38.53 7.58 -1.09
CA THR A 399 -38.50 6.72 -2.28
C THR A 399 -37.36 5.71 -2.19
N ILE A 400 -36.14 6.16 -1.87
CA ILE A 400 -34.97 5.28 -1.72
C ILE A 400 -35.23 4.20 -0.68
N LYS A 401 -35.73 4.57 0.51
CA LYS A 401 -36.00 3.60 1.59
C LYS A 401 -37.09 2.59 1.22
N LYS A 402 -38.09 2.99 0.45
CA LYS A 402 -39.20 2.11 0.02
C LYS A 402 -38.82 1.21 -1.16
N HIS A 403 -37.84 1.59 -1.98
CA HIS A 403 -37.53 0.85 -3.19
C HIS A 403 -36.82 -0.47 -2.88
N PRO A 404 -37.30 -1.63 -3.38
CA PRO A 404 -36.71 -2.94 -3.05
C PRO A 404 -35.26 -3.08 -3.52
N ARG A 405 -34.89 -2.34 -4.58
CA ARG A 405 -33.55 -2.39 -5.19
C ARG A 405 -32.58 -1.30 -4.72
N HIS A 406 -32.91 -0.47 -3.72
CA HIS A 406 -32.03 0.65 -3.34
C HIS A 406 -30.61 0.22 -2.95
N LYS A 407 -30.46 -0.93 -2.28
CA LYS A 407 -29.15 -1.50 -1.93
C LYS A 407 -28.34 -2.02 -3.13
N ARG A 408 -28.83 -1.93 -4.36
CA ARG A 408 -28.08 -2.31 -5.56
C ARG A 408 -27.16 -1.18 -6.05
N PHE A 409 -27.46 0.06 -5.69
CA PHE A 409 -26.79 1.25 -6.22
C PHE A 409 -26.11 2.01 -5.09
N ASN A 410 -24.99 2.65 -5.40
CA ASN A 410 -24.49 3.73 -4.56
C ASN A 410 -25.23 5.02 -4.96
N ILE A 411 -25.93 5.63 -4.01
CA ILE A 411 -26.67 6.87 -4.24
C ILE A 411 -25.92 8.02 -3.56
N LEU A 412 -25.56 9.02 -4.36
CA LEU A 412 -24.90 10.23 -3.91
C LEU A 412 -25.80 11.43 -4.24
N THR A 413 -25.74 12.47 -3.42
CA THR A 413 -26.54 13.68 -3.67
C THR A 413 -25.69 14.94 -3.72
N ASN A 414 -26.06 15.89 -4.58
CA ASN A 414 -25.51 17.24 -4.59
C ASN A 414 -26.64 18.27 -4.53
N TRP A 415 -26.78 18.93 -3.38
CA TRP A 415 -27.72 20.04 -3.20
C TRP A 415 -26.91 21.33 -3.13
N SER A 416 -26.97 22.11 -4.22
CA SER A 416 -26.16 23.30 -4.41
C SER A 416 -26.74 24.52 -3.67
N GLY A 417 -25.85 25.40 -3.19
CA GLY A 417 -26.22 26.58 -2.39
C GLY A 417 -26.19 26.33 -0.87
N GLU A 418 -26.64 27.31 -0.10
CA GLU A 418 -26.56 27.25 1.38
C GLU A 418 -27.92 27.41 2.07
N GLN A 419 -28.63 28.53 1.84
CA GLN A 419 -29.84 28.87 2.60
C GLN A 419 -30.95 27.80 2.50
N THR A 420 -31.31 27.38 1.29
CA THR A 420 -32.37 26.36 1.06
C THR A 420 -31.83 24.94 1.02
N ALA A 421 -30.54 24.77 0.71
CA ALA A 421 -29.92 23.47 0.54
C ALA A 421 -29.41 22.86 1.85
N LYS A 422 -29.00 23.66 2.84
CA LYS A 422 -28.49 23.15 4.13
C LYS A 422 -29.49 22.25 4.87
N PRO A 423 -30.78 22.62 5.03
CA PRO A 423 -31.78 21.72 5.64
C PRO A 423 -31.97 20.43 4.83
N ALA A 424 -32.00 20.53 3.50
CA ALA A 424 -32.11 19.37 2.61
C ALA A 424 -30.92 18.41 2.76
N ARG A 425 -29.70 18.92 2.90
CA ARG A 425 -28.50 18.10 3.18
C ARG A 425 -28.59 17.41 4.54
N GLN A 426 -29.08 18.09 5.58
CA GLN A 426 -29.29 17.45 6.89
C GLN A 426 -30.24 16.25 6.81
N VAL A 427 -31.29 16.33 5.99
CA VAL A 427 -32.21 15.21 5.74
C VAL A 427 -31.48 14.00 5.14
N PHE A 428 -30.57 14.22 4.18
CA PHE A 428 -29.76 13.13 3.62
C PHE A 428 -28.76 12.56 4.63
N THR A 429 -28.05 13.41 5.39
CA THR A 429 -27.11 12.97 6.43
C THR A 429 -27.81 12.10 7.48
N GLN A 430 -28.99 12.52 7.98
CA GLN A 430 -29.80 11.74 8.93
C GLN A 430 -30.32 10.43 8.34
N ALA A 431 -30.46 10.35 7.01
CA ALA A 431 -30.84 9.14 6.31
C ALA A 431 -29.65 8.22 5.97
N GLY A 432 -28.42 8.62 6.27
CA GLY A 432 -27.20 7.90 5.89
C GLY A 432 -26.91 7.94 4.38
N ILE A 433 -27.34 9.00 3.68
CA ILE A 433 -27.08 9.20 2.25
C ILE A 433 -26.04 10.32 2.09
N PRO A 434 -24.87 10.04 1.47
CA PRO A 434 -23.81 11.03 1.30
C PRO A 434 -24.26 12.24 0.48
N THR A 435 -24.00 13.45 0.98
CA THR A 435 -24.49 14.70 0.37
C THR A 435 -23.43 15.79 0.26
N TYR A 436 -23.36 16.42 -0.91
CA TYR A 436 -22.30 17.37 -1.24
C TYR A 436 -22.82 18.75 -1.61
N ARG A 437 -21.98 19.76 -1.37
CA ARG A 437 -22.28 21.17 -1.70
C ARG A 437 -22.06 21.50 -3.18
N THR A 438 -21.08 20.86 -3.83
CA THR A 438 -20.73 21.13 -5.23
C THR A 438 -20.78 19.85 -6.08
N PRO A 439 -21.08 19.96 -7.39
CA PRO A 439 -21.10 18.82 -8.30
C PRO A 439 -19.75 18.10 -8.36
N GLU A 440 -18.64 18.85 -8.39
CA GLU A 440 -17.29 18.31 -8.44
C GLU A 440 -17.01 17.49 -7.18
N SER A 441 -17.38 17.99 -5.99
CA SER A 441 -17.17 17.25 -4.74
C SER A 441 -17.92 15.92 -4.74
N ALA A 442 -19.14 15.87 -5.28
CA ALA A 442 -19.92 14.64 -5.39
C ALA A 442 -19.29 13.63 -6.36
N VAL A 443 -18.78 14.11 -7.49
CA VAL A 443 -18.09 13.27 -8.47
C VAL A 443 -16.74 12.79 -7.93
N VAL A 444 -16.00 13.64 -7.23
CA VAL A 444 -14.74 13.28 -6.54
C VAL A 444 -14.99 12.16 -5.54
N ALA A 445 -16.05 12.26 -4.74
CA ALA A 445 -16.48 11.23 -3.80
C ALA A 445 -16.85 9.90 -4.49
N PHE A 446 -17.59 9.95 -5.61
CA PHE A 446 -17.84 8.76 -6.42
C PHE A 446 -16.54 8.15 -6.95
N MET A 447 -15.62 8.99 -7.45
CA MET A 447 -14.34 8.52 -7.96
C MET A 447 -13.45 7.91 -6.87
N HIS A 448 -13.57 8.33 -5.61
CA HIS A 448 -12.92 7.66 -4.49
C HIS A 448 -13.41 6.23 -4.29
N LEU A 449 -14.72 5.97 -4.45
CA LEU A 449 -15.25 4.60 -4.42
C LEU A 449 -14.69 3.76 -5.57
N VAL A 450 -14.62 4.34 -6.78
CA VAL A 450 -14.07 3.67 -7.98
C VAL A 450 -12.57 3.38 -7.80
N GLU A 451 -11.79 4.34 -7.33
CA GLU A 451 -10.36 4.18 -7.07
C GLU A 451 -10.11 3.13 -5.97
N TYR A 452 -10.89 3.15 -4.89
CA TYR A 452 -10.82 2.13 -3.85
C TYR A 452 -11.10 0.73 -4.43
N ARG A 453 -12.18 0.57 -5.21
CA ARG A 453 -12.49 -0.71 -5.89
C ARG A 453 -11.37 -1.17 -6.81
N ARG A 454 -10.76 -0.26 -7.58
CA ARG A 454 -9.63 -0.58 -8.47
C ARG A 454 -8.40 -1.04 -7.68
N ASN A 455 -8.08 -0.37 -6.56
CA ASN A 455 -6.95 -0.74 -5.70
C ASN A 455 -7.21 -2.09 -5.01
N GLN A 456 -8.43 -2.34 -4.54
CA GLN A 456 -8.84 -3.63 -3.97
C GLN A 456 -8.78 -4.77 -4.98
N LYS A 457 -9.25 -4.52 -6.21
CA LYS A 457 -9.12 -5.49 -7.30
C LYS A 457 -7.65 -5.81 -7.58
N GLN A 458 -6.78 -4.80 -7.66
CA GLN A 458 -5.35 -5.00 -7.86
C GLN A 458 -4.67 -5.74 -6.70
N LEU A 459 -5.15 -5.54 -5.47
CA LEU A 459 -4.68 -6.25 -4.28
C LEU A 459 -5.03 -7.74 -4.34
N MET A 460 -6.21 -8.08 -4.88
CA MET A 460 -6.75 -9.44 -4.98
C MET A 460 -6.51 -10.10 -6.33
N GLU A 461 -5.91 -9.41 -7.31
CA GLU A 461 -5.76 -9.96 -8.66
C GLU A 461 -4.72 -11.06 -8.70
N THR A 462 -5.12 -12.22 -9.21
CA THR A 462 -4.24 -13.33 -9.47
C THR A 462 -3.30 -12.98 -10.62
N PRO A 463 -1.99 -12.83 -10.36
CA PRO A 463 -1.01 -12.45 -11.36
C PRO A 463 -0.96 -13.43 -12.52
N THR A 464 -0.46 -12.96 -13.66
CA THR A 464 0.09 -13.86 -14.69
C THR A 464 1.61 -13.82 -14.61
N THR A 465 2.23 -14.98 -14.58
CA THR A 465 3.69 -15.13 -14.45
C THR A 465 4.35 -14.88 -15.82
N ALA A 466 5.35 -14.01 -15.87
CA ALA A 466 6.29 -14.01 -16.99
C ALA A 466 7.23 -15.21 -16.84
N LYS A 467 7.74 -15.78 -17.94
CA LYS A 467 8.74 -16.86 -17.87
C LYS A 467 9.92 -16.39 -17.01
N GLN A 468 10.22 -17.13 -15.95
CA GLN A 468 11.36 -16.86 -15.09
C GLN A 468 12.66 -16.97 -15.90
N VAL A 469 13.64 -16.13 -15.56
CA VAL A 469 15.02 -16.28 -16.04
C VAL A 469 15.55 -17.64 -15.59
N ASP A 470 16.25 -18.33 -16.49
CA ASP A 470 16.84 -19.63 -16.17
C ASP A 470 17.94 -19.50 -15.11
N ILE A 471 18.06 -20.51 -14.24
CA ILE A 471 18.98 -20.52 -13.10
C ILE A 471 20.44 -20.35 -13.56
N GLU A 472 20.79 -20.88 -14.74
CA GLU A 472 22.14 -20.79 -15.28
C GLU A 472 22.49 -19.34 -15.68
N SER A 473 21.58 -18.65 -16.37
CA SER A 473 21.73 -17.23 -16.72
C SER A 473 21.80 -16.34 -15.48
N LEU A 474 20.99 -16.62 -14.47
CA LEU A 474 21.05 -15.89 -13.20
C LEU A 474 22.41 -16.08 -12.51
N SER A 475 22.90 -17.31 -12.44
CA SER A 475 24.21 -17.62 -11.85
C SER A 475 25.35 -16.91 -12.60
N LYS A 476 25.27 -16.84 -13.94
CA LYS A 476 26.22 -16.08 -14.77
C LYS A 476 26.16 -14.58 -14.49
N ALA A 477 24.96 -14.02 -14.32
CA ALA A 477 24.76 -12.62 -14.00
C ALA A 477 25.34 -12.25 -12.61
N GLN A 478 25.08 -13.08 -11.59
CA GLN A 478 25.61 -12.89 -10.24
C GLN A 478 27.14 -12.98 -10.22
N LYS A 479 27.72 -13.97 -10.90
CA LYS A 479 29.17 -14.09 -11.07
C LYS A 479 29.75 -12.87 -11.76
N TRP A 480 29.12 -12.40 -12.84
CA TRP A 480 29.54 -11.19 -13.55
C TRP A 480 29.58 -9.96 -12.62
N ILE A 481 28.56 -9.78 -11.76
CA ILE A 481 28.53 -8.70 -10.77
C ILE A 481 29.70 -8.82 -9.78
N GLN A 482 29.95 -10.04 -9.26
CA GLN A 482 31.03 -10.29 -8.33
C GLN A 482 32.40 -9.97 -8.93
N ASP A 483 32.63 -10.39 -10.19
CA ASP A 483 33.86 -10.12 -10.94
C ASP A 483 34.07 -8.61 -11.22
N LYS A 484 33.00 -7.82 -11.30
CA LYS A 484 33.09 -6.37 -11.50
C LYS A 484 33.25 -5.57 -10.22
N LEU A 485 32.61 -5.99 -9.13
CA LEU A 485 32.73 -5.33 -7.84
C LEU A 485 34.10 -5.53 -7.20
N LEU A 486 34.61 -6.77 -7.14
CA LEU A 486 35.85 -7.10 -6.41
C LEU A 486 35.87 -6.40 -5.03
N ASP A 487 36.98 -5.71 -4.68
CA ASP A 487 37.14 -4.95 -3.43
C ASP A 487 36.67 -3.48 -3.52
N LYS A 488 35.91 -3.11 -4.56
CA LYS A 488 35.45 -1.72 -4.75
C LYS A 488 34.10 -1.48 -4.07
N ASN A 489 33.98 -0.32 -3.43
CA ASN A 489 32.74 0.11 -2.77
C ASN A 489 31.66 0.60 -3.75
N THR A 490 32.03 1.05 -4.95
CA THR A 490 31.08 1.48 -5.98
C THR A 490 31.72 1.32 -7.36
N VAL A 491 30.94 0.78 -8.31
CA VAL A 491 31.37 0.60 -9.70
C VAL A 491 30.28 1.13 -10.63
N SER A 492 30.64 2.13 -11.44
CA SER A 492 29.78 2.69 -12.48
C SER A 492 30.20 2.15 -13.85
N MET A 493 29.23 1.72 -14.65
CA MET A 493 29.46 1.13 -15.96
C MET A 493 28.49 1.64 -17.01
N ASP A 494 28.99 1.80 -18.22
CA ASP A 494 28.24 2.24 -19.40
C ASP A 494 27.66 1.05 -20.21
N THR A 495 26.85 1.37 -21.21
CA THR A 495 26.14 0.43 -22.09
C THR A 495 27.04 -0.68 -22.66
N HIS A 496 28.24 -0.33 -23.12
CA HIS A 496 29.14 -1.31 -23.71
C HIS A 496 29.58 -2.34 -22.67
N GLN A 497 29.90 -1.89 -21.46
CA GLN A 497 30.34 -2.74 -20.38
C GLN A 497 29.24 -3.67 -19.87
N ILE A 498 27.98 -3.20 -19.83
CA ILE A 498 26.86 -3.95 -19.26
C ILE A 498 26.04 -4.75 -20.28
N GLY A 499 26.30 -4.61 -21.57
CA GLY A 499 25.53 -5.29 -22.61
C GLY A 499 25.46 -6.82 -22.44
N THR A 500 26.56 -7.46 -22.03
CA THR A 500 26.60 -8.91 -21.75
C THR A 500 25.75 -9.27 -20.52
N PHE A 501 25.79 -8.45 -19.48
CA PHE A 501 24.99 -8.63 -18.28
C PHE A 501 23.48 -8.55 -18.58
N LEU A 502 23.05 -7.53 -19.34
CA LEU A 502 21.65 -7.36 -19.74
C LEU A 502 21.15 -8.54 -20.62
N LYS A 503 22.02 -9.15 -21.42
CA LYS A 503 21.68 -10.34 -22.22
C LYS A 503 21.38 -11.58 -21.36
N HIS A 504 21.96 -11.71 -20.16
CA HIS A 504 21.60 -12.80 -19.24
C HIS A 504 20.14 -12.72 -18.77
N PHE A 505 19.53 -11.54 -18.78
CA PHE A 505 18.10 -11.35 -18.52
C PHE A 505 17.26 -11.34 -19.81
N GLY A 506 17.86 -11.70 -20.95
CA GLY A 506 17.19 -11.78 -22.24
C GLY A 506 16.82 -10.42 -22.84
N PHE A 507 17.49 -9.32 -22.44
CA PHE A 507 17.29 -8.02 -23.06
C PHE A 507 18.05 -7.89 -24.38
N LYS A 508 17.40 -7.32 -25.39
CA LYS A 508 18.02 -6.93 -26.66
C LYS A 508 18.71 -5.59 -26.46
N VAL A 509 20.04 -5.60 -26.52
CA VAL A 509 20.88 -4.40 -26.42
C VAL A 509 21.45 -4.09 -27.79
N LEU A 510 21.34 -2.83 -28.22
CA LEU A 510 21.93 -2.38 -29.47
C LEU A 510 23.46 -2.46 -29.35
N PRO A 511 24.15 -3.23 -30.20
CA PRO A 511 25.59 -3.39 -30.12
C PRO A 511 26.33 -2.04 -30.13
N THR A 512 27.20 -1.84 -29.14
CA THR A 512 28.01 -0.64 -28.95
C THR A 512 29.46 -1.06 -28.86
N TRP A 513 30.35 -0.29 -29.48
CA TRP A 513 31.80 -0.51 -29.45
C TRP A 513 32.51 0.75 -28.99
N ILE A 514 33.74 0.58 -28.50
CA ILE A 514 34.60 1.67 -28.06
C ILE A 514 35.63 1.94 -29.14
N ALA A 515 35.89 3.22 -29.40
CA ALA A 515 37.00 3.70 -30.22
C ALA A 515 37.77 4.77 -29.45
N SER A 516 39.09 4.75 -29.52
CA SER A 516 39.98 5.67 -28.79
C SER A 516 40.19 6.98 -29.54
N ASP A 517 40.07 6.95 -30.87
CA ASP A 517 40.28 8.07 -31.78
C ASP A 517 39.36 8.01 -33.02
N SER A 518 39.49 9.00 -33.91
CA SER A 518 38.68 9.10 -35.13
C SER A 518 38.93 7.96 -36.12
N SER A 519 40.16 7.45 -36.21
CA SER A 519 40.54 6.39 -37.15
C SER A 519 39.95 5.04 -36.70
N GLU A 520 40.06 4.73 -35.42
CA GLU A 520 39.42 3.56 -34.83
C GLU A 520 37.88 3.65 -34.93
N ALA A 521 37.30 4.85 -34.73
CA ALA A 521 35.87 5.05 -34.86
C ALA A 521 35.35 4.77 -36.28
N VAL A 522 36.11 5.17 -37.30
CA VAL A 522 35.81 4.84 -38.72
C VAL A 522 35.91 3.34 -38.95
N HIS A 523 36.99 2.69 -38.50
CA HIS A 523 37.17 1.26 -38.68
C HIS A 523 36.01 0.45 -38.06
N VAL A 524 35.61 0.82 -36.85
CA VAL A 524 34.46 0.23 -36.16
C VAL A 524 33.15 0.50 -36.93
N ALA A 525 32.93 1.73 -37.41
CA ALA A 525 31.74 2.08 -38.17
C ALA A 525 31.61 1.27 -39.47
N GLU A 526 32.71 0.99 -40.16
CA GLU A 526 32.73 0.15 -41.36
C GLU A 526 32.32 -1.31 -41.07
N GLN A 527 32.70 -1.84 -39.91
CA GLN A 527 32.28 -3.19 -39.48
C GLN A 527 30.80 -3.25 -39.10
N ILE A 528 30.27 -2.18 -38.49
CA ILE A 528 28.86 -2.08 -38.09
C ILE A 528 27.95 -1.91 -39.32
N GLY A 529 28.40 -1.10 -40.28
CA GLY A 529 27.59 -0.61 -41.39
C GLY A 529 26.85 0.69 -41.04
N TYR A 530 26.68 1.53 -42.06
CA TYR A 530 26.07 2.86 -41.93
C TYR A 530 24.53 2.81 -42.04
N PRO A 531 23.78 3.75 -41.41
CA PRO A 531 24.30 4.87 -40.62
C PRO A 531 24.62 4.49 -39.16
N VAL A 532 25.59 5.19 -38.58
CA VAL A 532 26.05 5.03 -37.18
C VAL A 532 25.87 6.32 -36.37
N ALA A 533 25.96 6.18 -35.05
CA ALA A 533 26.08 7.25 -34.08
C ALA A 533 27.45 7.18 -33.40
N VAL A 534 28.04 8.34 -33.14
CA VAL A 534 29.26 8.50 -32.35
C VAL A 534 28.96 9.34 -31.12
N LYS A 535 29.29 8.83 -29.93
CA LYS A 535 29.03 9.48 -28.65
C LYS A 535 30.32 9.60 -27.83
N LEU A 536 30.50 10.69 -27.10
CA LEU A 536 31.61 10.87 -26.18
C LEU A 536 31.52 9.87 -25.01
N ARG A 537 32.66 9.33 -24.62
CA ARG A 537 32.83 8.51 -23.42
C ARG A 537 33.78 9.20 -22.44
N SER A 538 33.23 9.79 -21.39
CA SER A 538 34.01 10.43 -20.32
C SER A 538 33.27 10.35 -18.99
N PRO A 539 33.90 9.88 -17.90
CA PRO A 539 33.28 9.89 -16.56
C PRO A 539 33.15 11.29 -15.97
N ASP A 540 33.93 12.26 -16.47
CA ASP A 540 33.99 13.62 -15.90
C ASP A 540 32.93 14.57 -16.48
N ILE A 541 32.20 14.13 -17.51
CA ILE A 541 31.19 14.93 -18.21
C ILE A 541 29.84 14.25 -18.04
N ALA A 542 29.03 14.79 -17.13
CA ALA A 542 27.74 14.23 -16.75
C ALA A 542 26.71 14.26 -17.90
N HIS A 543 26.64 15.35 -18.66
CA HIS A 543 25.72 15.48 -19.79
C HIS A 543 26.51 15.60 -21.10
N LYS A 544 26.42 14.56 -21.94
CA LYS A 544 27.07 14.54 -23.26
C LYS A 544 26.68 15.75 -24.12
N SER A 545 25.48 16.32 -23.92
CA SER A 545 25.00 17.53 -24.60
C SER A 545 25.85 18.77 -24.34
N ASP A 546 26.52 18.88 -23.18
CA ASP A 546 27.27 20.08 -22.78
C ASP A 546 28.45 20.38 -23.71
N VAL A 547 28.95 19.35 -24.40
CA VAL A 547 30.03 19.46 -25.40
C VAL A 547 29.58 19.03 -26.79
N GLN A 548 28.26 18.92 -27.01
CA GLN A 548 27.69 18.31 -28.22
C GLN A 548 28.35 16.95 -28.51
N GLY A 549 28.54 16.15 -27.48
CA GLY A 549 29.21 14.86 -27.48
C GLY A 549 28.37 13.72 -28.07
N VAL A 550 27.33 14.01 -28.84
CA VAL A 550 26.50 13.00 -29.52
C VAL A 550 26.27 13.45 -30.95
N MET A 551 26.73 12.66 -31.92
CA MET A 551 26.52 12.87 -33.35
C MET A 551 25.79 11.66 -33.91
N LEU A 552 24.62 11.88 -34.50
CA LEU A 552 23.72 10.83 -34.97
C LEU A 552 23.67 10.81 -36.50
N ASN A 553 23.21 9.68 -37.06
CA ASN A 553 22.92 9.52 -38.49
C ASN A 553 24.13 9.77 -39.42
N LEU A 554 25.33 9.35 -39.01
CA LEU A 554 26.55 9.46 -39.80
C LEU A 554 26.57 8.36 -40.85
N ARG A 555 26.68 8.72 -42.13
CA ARG A 555 26.36 7.85 -43.28
C ARG A 555 27.57 7.28 -44.00
N ASN A 556 28.76 7.76 -43.67
CA ASN A 556 30.01 7.37 -44.31
C ASN A 556 31.20 7.64 -43.38
N SER A 557 32.38 7.14 -43.77
CA SER A 557 33.61 7.25 -43.00
C SER A 557 34.06 8.70 -42.78
N HIS A 558 33.87 9.57 -43.77
CA HIS A 558 34.24 10.99 -43.66
C HIS A 558 33.42 11.72 -42.59
N GLU A 559 32.11 11.49 -42.56
CA GLU A 559 31.21 12.03 -41.53
C GLU A 559 31.59 11.51 -40.13
N VAL A 560 31.93 10.23 -40.00
CA VAL A 560 32.38 9.63 -38.73
C VAL A 560 33.69 10.24 -38.25
N ALA A 561 34.70 10.35 -39.11
CA ALA A 561 35.99 10.96 -38.76
C ALA A 561 35.81 12.41 -38.29
N SER A 562 35.11 13.22 -39.08
CA SER A 562 34.86 14.63 -38.80
C SER A 562 34.10 14.83 -37.49
N ALA A 563 33.05 14.04 -37.27
CA ALA A 563 32.26 14.09 -36.04
C ALA A 563 33.08 13.69 -34.80
N SER A 564 33.91 12.65 -34.93
CA SER A 564 34.76 12.12 -33.86
C SER A 564 35.80 13.16 -33.42
N GLU A 565 36.52 13.76 -34.36
CA GLU A 565 37.50 14.82 -34.08
C GLU A 565 36.82 16.03 -33.44
N ALA A 566 35.69 16.48 -34.01
CA ALA A 566 34.97 17.63 -33.49
C ALA A 566 34.47 17.41 -32.05
N ILE A 567 34.02 16.20 -31.70
CA ILE A 567 33.64 15.84 -30.32
C ILE A 567 34.86 15.93 -29.40
N LEU A 568 35.97 15.29 -29.76
CA LEU A 568 37.19 15.25 -28.94
C LEU A 568 37.79 16.65 -28.73
N ASP A 569 37.82 17.47 -29.78
CA ASP A 569 38.36 18.82 -29.72
C ASP A 569 37.50 19.75 -28.86
N ARG A 570 36.17 19.75 -29.06
CA ARG A 570 35.24 20.52 -28.21
C ARG A 570 35.37 20.12 -26.75
N THR A 571 35.54 18.82 -26.50
CA THR A 571 35.71 18.28 -25.14
C THR A 571 37.00 18.81 -24.50
N LYS A 572 38.14 18.72 -25.21
CA LYS A 572 39.42 19.24 -24.73
C LYS A 572 39.41 20.75 -24.51
N LEU A 573 38.67 21.49 -25.31
CA LEU A 573 38.53 22.95 -25.15
C LEU A 573 37.65 23.33 -23.97
N SER A 574 36.49 22.68 -23.82
CA SER A 574 35.49 23.04 -22.81
C SER A 574 35.82 22.46 -21.44
N TYR A 575 36.44 21.29 -21.41
CA TYR A 575 36.86 20.56 -20.20
C TYR A 575 38.30 20.04 -20.34
N PRO A 576 39.33 20.91 -20.29
CA PRO A 576 40.72 20.52 -20.52
C PRO A 576 41.26 19.47 -19.55
N SER A 577 40.68 19.41 -18.35
CA SER A 577 41.06 18.47 -17.30
C SER A 577 40.21 17.19 -17.27
N ALA A 578 39.24 17.03 -18.18
CA ALA A 578 38.40 15.83 -18.22
C ALA A 578 39.15 14.61 -18.76
N HIS A 579 38.99 13.49 -18.09
CA HIS A 579 39.45 12.18 -18.55
C HIS A 579 38.55 11.71 -19.69
N ILE A 580 39.10 11.67 -20.91
CA ILE A 580 38.39 11.17 -22.08
C ILE A 580 38.75 9.70 -22.25
N HIS A 581 37.77 8.82 -22.09
CA HIS A 581 37.95 7.37 -22.28
C HIS A 581 37.69 6.92 -23.73
N GLY A 582 37.53 7.87 -24.66
CA GLY A 582 37.31 7.65 -26.08
C GLY A 582 35.89 8.01 -26.53
N LEU A 583 35.42 7.27 -27.52
CA LEU A 583 34.15 7.42 -28.22
C LEU A 583 33.40 6.08 -28.21
N LEU A 584 32.08 6.13 -28.16
CA LEU A 584 31.19 5.01 -28.39
C LEU A 584 30.69 5.08 -29.82
N VAL A 585 30.89 4.02 -30.60
CA VAL A 585 30.34 3.87 -31.95
C VAL A 585 29.23 2.82 -31.91
N GLN A 586 28.06 3.18 -32.44
CA GLN A 586 26.85 2.37 -32.35
C GLN A 586 26.06 2.46 -33.67
N GLY A 587 25.48 1.35 -34.14
CA GLY A 587 24.58 1.39 -35.29
C GLY A 587 23.33 2.23 -35.00
N MET A 588 22.72 2.86 -35.99
CA MET A 588 21.46 3.59 -35.78
C MET A 588 20.28 2.61 -35.72
N ALA A 589 19.57 2.58 -34.58
CA ALA A 589 18.30 1.89 -34.51
C ALA A 589 17.26 2.55 -35.45
N LYS A 590 16.36 1.76 -36.01
CA LYS A 590 15.26 2.27 -36.84
C LYS A 590 14.27 3.05 -35.95
N LEU A 591 14.48 4.36 -35.84
CA LEU A 591 13.61 5.28 -35.09
C LEU A 591 12.25 5.51 -35.75
N ALA A 592 12.15 5.26 -37.07
CA ALA A 592 10.89 5.39 -37.80
C ALA A 592 9.85 4.43 -37.22
N GLY A 593 8.87 4.98 -36.51
CA GLY A 593 7.81 4.20 -35.88
C GLY A 593 8.12 3.64 -34.49
N GLY A 594 9.15 4.15 -33.78
CA GLY A 594 9.47 3.71 -32.42
C GLY A 594 9.21 4.78 -31.36
N GLU A 595 8.78 4.37 -30.16
CA GLU A 595 8.63 5.21 -28.98
C GLU A 595 9.85 5.07 -28.06
N GLU A 596 10.41 6.20 -27.62
CA GLU A 596 11.52 6.21 -26.68
C GLU A 596 11.01 6.22 -25.24
N ILE A 597 11.16 5.10 -24.54
CA ILE A 597 10.76 4.93 -23.15
C ILE A 597 12.01 4.97 -22.27
N ARG A 598 11.97 5.68 -21.15
CA ARG A 598 13.01 5.64 -20.12
C ARG A 598 12.54 4.75 -18.97
N ILE A 599 13.40 3.84 -18.54
CA ILE A 599 13.18 2.98 -17.38
C ILE A 599 14.35 3.14 -16.42
N LYS A 600 14.07 3.58 -15.20
CA LYS A 600 15.10 3.77 -14.17
C LYS A 600 14.78 2.93 -12.94
N VAL A 601 15.77 2.21 -12.44
CA VAL A 601 15.79 1.61 -11.11
C VAL A 601 16.61 2.52 -10.20
N LYS A 602 16.03 2.88 -9.05
CA LYS A 602 16.69 3.68 -8.01
C LYS A 602 16.46 3.05 -6.66
N THR A 603 17.45 3.10 -5.78
CA THR A 603 17.29 2.69 -4.38
C THR A 603 16.82 3.87 -3.53
N ASP A 604 15.54 3.90 -3.17
CA ASP A 604 14.97 4.78 -2.15
C ASP A 604 15.40 4.33 -0.75
N LYS A 605 15.62 5.27 0.16
CA LYS A 605 16.10 4.94 1.52
C LYS A 605 15.04 4.26 2.38
N THR A 606 13.76 4.60 2.17
CA THR A 606 12.64 4.04 2.95
C THR A 606 12.09 2.79 2.29
N PHE A 607 11.79 2.84 0.99
CA PHE A 607 11.11 1.76 0.26
C PHE A 607 12.07 0.81 -0.48
N GLY A 608 13.38 1.08 -0.44
CA GLY A 608 14.36 0.29 -1.16
C GLY A 608 14.29 0.50 -2.68
N PRO A 609 14.58 -0.52 -3.50
CA PRO A 609 14.59 -0.35 -4.95
C PRO A 609 13.18 -0.03 -5.49
N VAL A 610 13.12 0.93 -6.41
CA VAL A 610 11.91 1.41 -7.08
C VAL A 610 12.15 1.43 -8.58
N ILE A 611 11.17 0.98 -9.35
CA ILE A 611 11.17 1.05 -10.81
C ILE A 611 10.36 2.28 -11.25
N LEU A 612 10.96 3.12 -12.08
CA LEU A 612 10.39 4.33 -12.65
C LEU A 612 10.27 4.15 -14.17
N VAL A 613 9.12 4.49 -14.74
CA VAL A 613 8.88 4.44 -16.19
C VAL A 613 8.25 5.74 -16.68
N GLY A 614 8.75 6.27 -17.79
CA GLY A 614 8.23 7.47 -18.43
C GLY A 614 8.74 7.59 -19.88
N GLN A 615 8.33 8.65 -20.56
CA GLN A 615 8.87 9.00 -21.87
C GLN A 615 10.34 9.46 -21.72
N GLY A 616 11.20 9.07 -22.67
CA GLY A 616 12.55 9.62 -22.80
C GLY A 616 12.53 11.12 -23.10
N GLY A 617 13.55 11.84 -22.62
CA GLY A 617 13.67 13.30 -22.76
C GLY A 617 14.96 13.83 -22.13
N SER A 618 15.42 14.99 -22.60
CA SER A 618 16.69 15.60 -22.15
C SER A 618 16.64 16.12 -20.71
N GLU A 619 15.51 16.69 -20.30
CA GLU A 619 15.23 17.09 -18.92
C GLU A 619 14.19 16.13 -18.35
N TRP A 620 14.62 15.21 -17.47
CA TRP A 620 13.73 14.21 -16.89
C TRP A 620 13.68 14.35 -15.38
N ASN A 621 12.54 14.78 -14.86
CA ASN A 621 12.28 14.88 -13.43
C ASN A 621 11.55 13.62 -12.97
N GLU A 622 12.22 12.79 -12.17
CA GLU A 622 11.67 11.53 -11.66
C GLU A 622 10.26 11.70 -11.03
N GLY A 623 10.02 12.79 -10.30
CA GLY A 623 8.74 13.03 -9.62
C GLY A 623 7.61 13.53 -10.52
N LEU A 624 7.93 14.10 -11.68
CA LEU A 624 6.95 14.69 -12.59
C LEU A 624 6.79 13.89 -13.88
N ASP A 625 7.81 13.21 -14.36
CA ASP A 625 7.85 12.60 -15.70
C ASP A 625 7.80 11.07 -15.66
N ALA A 626 7.77 10.47 -14.47
CA ALA A 626 7.68 9.03 -14.30
C ALA A 626 6.43 8.59 -13.53
N ALA A 627 5.98 7.37 -13.83
CA ALA A 627 5.20 6.55 -12.92
C ALA A 627 6.15 5.58 -12.20
N SER A 628 5.88 5.26 -10.94
CA SER A 628 6.71 4.37 -10.13
C SER A 628 6.00 3.05 -9.78
N ALA A 629 6.75 2.00 -9.53
CA ALA A 629 6.28 0.78 -8.90
C ALA A 629 7.35 0.14 -8.00
N LEU A 630 6.91 -0.66 -7.04
CA LEU A 630 7.77 -1.39 -6.12
C LEU A 630 7.94 -2.84 -6.63
N PRO A 631 9.16 -3.36 -6.78
CA PRO A 631 9.39 -4.78 -7.04
C PRO A 631 8.95 -5.62 -5.82
N PRO A 632 8.52 -6.89 -6.01
CA PRO A 632 8.43 -7.58 -7.29
C PRO A 632 7.20 -7.15 -8.13
N LEU A 633 7.40 -7.09 -9.45
CA LEU A 633 6.34 -6.90 -10.44
C LEU A 633 5.95 -8.22 -11.08
N ASN A 634 4.67 -8.31 -11.45
CA ASN A 634 4.11 -9.32 -12.32
C ASN A 634 3.47 -8.64 -13.54
N MET A 635 2.93 -9.42 -14.48
CA MET A 635 2.37 -8.90 -15.73
C MET A 635 1.24 -7.89 -15.51
N THR A 636 0.34 -8.18 -14.58
CA THR A 636 -0.76 -7.30 -14.20
C THR A 636 -0.25 -5.95 -13.68
N LEU A 637 0.69 -5.97 -12.74
CA LEU A 637 1.21 -4.76 -12.10
C LEU A 637 2.01 -3.91 -13.08
N ALA A 638 2.80 -4.55 -13.92
CA ALA A 638 3.55 -3.87 -14.97
C ALA A 638 2.60 -3.23 -15.99
N ARG A 639 1.55 -3.95 -16.40
CA ARG A 639 0.49 -3.39 -17.27
C ARG A 639 -0.19 -2.18 -16.62
N TYR A 640 -0.57 -2.26 -15.35
CA TYR A 640 -1.18 -1.13 -14.64
C TYR A 640 -0.24 0.06 -14.51
N LEU A 641 1.06 -0.18 -14.26
CA LEU A 641 2.08 0.86 -14.25
C LEU A 641 2.13 1.60 -15.60
N ILE A 642 2.16 0.86 -16.72
CA ILE A 642 2.18 1.44 -18.07
C ILE A 642 0.89 2.21 -18.36
N VAL A 643 -0.28 1.63 -18.09
CA VAL A 643 -1.58 2.29 -18.32
C VAL A 643 -1.67 3.58 -17.51
N ARG A 644 -1.17 3.60 -16.27
CA ARG A 644 -1.11 4.81 -15.44
C ARG A 644 -0.14 5.84 -16.01
N ALA A 645 1.03 5.41 -16.47
CA ALA A 645 1.99 6.30 -17.11
C ALA A 645 1.38 6.98 -18.36
N ILE A 646 0.62 6.24 -19.17
CA ILE A 646 -0.10 6.77 -20.33
C ILE A 646 -1.19 7.75 -19.91
N LYS A 647 -2.10 7.34 -19.01
CA LYS A 647 -3.20 8.19 -18.53
C LYS A 647 -2.72 9.46 -17.84
N GLY A 648 -1.59 9.39 -17.13
CA GLY A 648 -0.95 10.54 -16.48
C GLY A 648 -0.09 11.40 -17.39
N GLY A 649 -0.07 11.11 -18.71
CA GLY A 649 0.71 11.83 -19.71
C GLY A 649 2.23 11.69 -19.57
N LYS A 650 2.69 10.70 -18.78
CA LYS A 650 4.11 10.38 -18.53
C LYS A 650 4.71 9.60 -19.69
N ILE A 651 3.92 8.73 -20.30
CA ILE A 651 4.16 8.15 -21.62
C ILE A 651 3.12 8.75 -22.55
N ARG A 652 3.53 9.19 -23.74
CA ARG A 652 2.63 9.78 -24.73
C ARG A 652 2.67 8.93 -25.99
N PRO A 653 1.80 7.89 -26.08
CA PRO A 653 1.80 7.01 -27.22
C PRO A 653 1.60 7.79 -28.52
N GLN A 654 2.46 7.55 -29.50
CA GLN A 654 2.35 8.14 -30.83
C GLN A 654 1.38 7.34 -31.69
N LYS A 655 0.71 8.01 -32.64
CA LYS A 655 -0.14 7.32 -33.63
C LYS A 655 0.75 6.67 -34.70
N LEU A 656 1.30 5.51 -34.37
CA LEU A 656 2.20 4.75 -35.22
C LEU A 656 1.46 3.63 -35.95
N PRO A 657 1.93 3.19 -37.13
CA PRO A 657 1.35 2.03 -37.84
C PRO A 657 1.34 0.77 -36.99
N GLU A 658 2.41 0.55 -36.22
CA GLU A 658 2.53 -0.52 -35.23
C GLU A 658 2.71 0.12 -33.83
N PRO A 659 1.63 0.25 -33.03
CA PRO A 659 1.74 0.85 -31.71
C PRO A 659 2.53 -0.05 -30.74
N MET A 660 3.15 0.56 -29.74
CA MET A 660 3.88 -0.16 -28.69
C MET A 660 3.01 -1.25 -28.04
N ASN A 661 3.51 -2.48 -27.99
CA ASN A 661 2.85 -3.58 -27.32
C ASN A 661 2.96 -3.45 -25.79
N ILE A 662 1.84 -3.11 -25.15
CA ILE A 662 1.75 -2.98 -23.69
C ILE A 662 2.11 -4.29 -22.96
N THR A 663 1.72 -5.44 -23.50
CA THR A 663 2.09 -6.75 -22.94
C THR A 663 3.59 -6.98 -23.02
N GLY A 664 4.21 -6.69 -24.17
CA GLY A 664 5.66 -6.83 -24.34
C GLY A 664 6.47 -5.90 -23.42
N LEU A 665 6.02 -4.65 -23.24
CA LEU A 665 6.64 -3.74 -22.27
C LEU A 665 6.41 -4.22 -20.82
N SER A 666 5.27 -4.86 -20.55
CA SER A 666 5.00 -5.46 -19.24
C SER A 666 5.99 -6.59 -18.94
N GLU A 667 6.25 -7.49 -19.89
CA GLU A 667 7.28 -8.53 -19.75
C GLU A 667 8.67 -7.93 -19.51
N PHE A 668 9.02 -6.87 -20.25
CA PHE A 668 10.28 -6.16 -20.07
C PHE A 668 10.43 -5.63 -18.64
N LEU A 669 9.40 -4.97 -18.09
CA LEU A 669 9.41 -4.45 -16.73
C LEU A 669 9.44 -5.55 -15.66
N VAL A 670 8.77 -6.69 -15.89
CA VAL A 670 8.85 -7.85 -15.00
C VAL A 670 10.26 -8.41 -14.96
N ARG A 671 10.96 -8.51 -16.10
CA ARG A 671 12.37 -8.93 -16.13
C ARG A 671 13.30 -7.94 -15.43
N ILE A 672 13.07 -6.63 -15.57
CA ILE A 672 13.80 -5.62 -14.79
C ILE A 672 13.55 -5.83 -13.30
N SER A 673 12.30 -6.09 -12.90
CA SER A 673 11.97 -6.39 -11.52
C SER A 673 12.66 -7.65 -11.00
N GLN A 674 12.71 -8.72 -11.78
CA GLN A 674 13.40 -9.96 -11.41
C GLN A 674 14.90 -9.70 -11.23
N MET A 675 15.54 -9.04 -12.20
CA MET A 675 16.95 -8.66 -12.13
C MET A 675 17.26 -7.86 -10.86
N VAL A 676 16.41 -6.91 -10.49
CA VAL A 676 16.60 -6.11 -9.28
C VAL A 676 16.43 -6.94 -8.02
N VAL A 677 15.48 -7.89 -7.97
CA VAL A 677 15.27 -8.78 -6.82
C VAL A 677 16.46 -9.72 -6.64
N ASP A 678 16.91 -10.37 -7.72
CA ASP A 678 17.91 -11.44 -7.68
C ASP A 678 19.36 -10.95 -7.61
N CYS A 679 19.60 -9.66 -7.89
CA CYS A 679 20.91 -9.02 -7.84
C CYS A 679 20.89 -7.80 -6.89
N PRO A 680 21.03 -8.00 -5.56
CA PRO A 680 20.93 -6.93 -4.57
C PRO A 680 22.01 -5.84 -4.69
N GLN A 681 23.10 -6.13 -5.39
CA GLN A 681 24.19 -5.20 -5.66
C GLN A 681 23.82 -4.10 -6.66
N ILE A 682 22.74 -4.28 -7.43
CA ILE A 682 22.23 -3.24 -8.34
C ILE A 682 21.68 -2.09 -7.48
N HIS A 683 22.43 -1.00 -7.43
CA HIS A 683 22.03 0.18 -6.68
C HIS A 683 21.18 1.12 -7.53
N GLU A 684 21.61 1.36 -8.78
CA GLU A 684 20.87 2.13 -9.77
C GLU A 684 21.06 1.52 -11.16
N LEU A 685 20.03 1.58 -11.99
CA LEU A 685 20.07 1.26 -13.42
C LEU A 685 19.25 2.31 -14.15
N ASP A 686 19.82 2.99 -15.13
CA ASP A 686 19.11 4.00 -15.92
C ASP A 686 19.16 3.60 -17.39
N ILE A 687 18.05 3.08 -17.92
CA ILE A 687 17.92 2.71 -19.33
C ILE A 687 17.28 3.88 -20.06
N HIS A 688 18.07 4.57 -20.88
CA HIS A 688 17.67 5.79 -21.57
C HIS A 688 18.26 5.90 -22.98
N PRO A 689 17.49 5.58 -24.04
CA PRO A 689 16.15 5.00 -24.04
C PRO A 689 16.12 3.47 -24.25
N VAL A 690 14.98 2.87 -23.88
CA VAL A 690 14.43 1.68 -24.55
C VAL A 690 13.63 2.15 -25.76
N LEU A 691 14.02 1.70 -26.94
CA LEU A 691 13.23 1.90 -28.16
C LEU A 691 12.16 0.80 -28.25
N ALA A 692 10.90 1.19 -28.17
CA ALA A 692 9.74 0.31 -28.33
C ALA A 692 9.14 0.48 -29.74
N ASN A 693 9.16 -0.58 -30.54
CA ASN A 693 8.59 -0.60 -31.88
C ASN A 693 7.75 -1.87 -32.06
N GLY A 694 6.42 -1.75 -32.00
CA GLY A 694 5.53 -2.90 -31.96
C GLY A 694 5.87 -3.85 -30.80
N ASN A 695 6.36 -5.05 -31.14
CA ASN A 695 6.79 -6.09 -30.19
C ASN A 695 8.29 -6.05 -29.86
N ASP A 696 9.08 -5.26 -30.58
CA ASP A 696 10.52 -5.16 -30.40
C ASP A 696 10.89 -4.09 -29.37
N PHE A 697 11.60 -4.49 -28.31
CA PHE A 697 12.14 -3.60 -27.29
C PHE A 697 13.67 -3.67 -27.31
N THR A 698 14.32 -2.57 -27.69
CA THR A 698 15.79 -2.52 -27.81
C THR A 698 16.37 -1.47 -26.88
N ILE A 699 17.29 -1.87 -26.00
CA ILE A 699 18.06 -0.96 -25.15
C ILE A 699 19.09 -0.24 -26.02
N ILE A 700 19.01 1.09 -26.07
CA ILE A 700 19.92 1.93 -26.87
C ILE A 700 21.08 2.45 -26.02
N ASP A 701 20.79 2.95 -24.81
CA ASP A 701 21.78 3.36 -23.82
C ASP A 701 21.28 2.92 -22.43
N ALA A 702 22.20 2.51 -21.57
CA ALA A 702 21.96 2.15 -20.19
C ALA A 702 23.20 2.37 -19.32
N ASP A 703 23.00 2.94 -18.14
CA ASP A 703 24.04 3.12 -17.12
C ASP A 703 23.71 2.29 -15.88
N LEU A 704 24.71 1.62 -15.30
CA LEU A 704 24.56 0.75 -14.13
C LEU A 704 25.51 1.18 -13.02
N ILE A 705 24.98 1.32 -11.80
CA ILE A 705 25.77 1.53 -10.59
C ILE A 705 25.62 0.31 -9.70
N LEU A 706 26.74 -0.35 -9.41
CA LEU A 706 26.84 -1.45 -8.46
C LEU A 706 27.45 -0.99 -7.14
N LYS A 707 26.92 -1.52 -6.03
CA LYS A 707 27.51 -1.41 -4.69
C LYS A 707 27.55 -2.79 -4.02
N PRO A 708 28.56 -3.09 -3.20
CA PRO A 708 28.53 -4.29 -2.35
C PRO A 708 27.27 -4.27 -1.48
N TYR A 709 26.68 -5.44 -1.28
CA TYR A 709 25.54 -5.63 -0.40
C TYR A 709 25.86 -6.77 0.57
N VAL A 710 25.64 -6.51 1.87
CA VAL A 710 25.89 -7.45 2.96
C VAL A 710 24.61 -7.58 3.77
N GLY A 711 24.20 -8.81 4.08
CA GLY A 711 22.96 -9.12 4.79
C GLY A 711 21.93 -9.80 3.90
N ASP A 712 20.69 -9.90 4.39
CA ASP A 712 19.59 -10.52 3.65
C ASP A 712 19.17 -9.63 2.47
N ALA A 713 19.34 -10.15 1.25
CA ALA A 713 18.99 -9.48 0.00
C ALA A 713 17.51 -9.07 -0.07
N GLN A 714 16.64 -9.78 0.65
CA GLN A 714 15.20 -9.53 0.70
C GLN A 714 14.86 -8.40 1.69
N GLN A 715 15.70 -8.09 2.68
CA GLN A 715 15.43 -7.04 3.69
C GLN A 715 15.32 -5.63 3.14
N ARG A 716 16.07 -5.31 2.08
CA ARG A 716 15.96 -4.02 1.40
C ARG A 716 14.65 -3.84 0.61
N LEU A 717 13.89 -4.90 0.35
CA LEU A 717 12.66 -4.82 -0.43
C LEU A 717 11.50 -4.43 0.49
N ALA A 718 10.70 -3.44 0.07
CA ALA A 718 9.47 -3.07 0.80
C ALA A 718 8.40 -4.19 0.78
N ILE A 719 8.53 -5.17 -0.12
CA ILE A 719 7.62 -6.31 -0.24
C ILE A 719 8.48 -7.57 -0.35
N ARG A 720 8.21 -8.57 0.49
CA ARG A 720 8.91 -9.86 0.41
C ARG A 720 8.60 -10.55 -0.93
N PRO A 721 9.62 -10.92 -1.72
CA PRO A 721 9.42 -11.69 -2.94
C PRO A 721 9.05 -13.14 -2.63
N TYR A 722 8.69 -13.88 -3.67
CA TYR A 722 8.48 -15.32 -3.56
C TYR A 722 9.76 -16.00 -3.06
N PRO A 723 9.71 -16.77 -1.95
CA PRO A 723 10.89 -17.36 -1.35
C PRO A 723 11.25 -18.69 -2.03
N VAL A 724 11.90 -18.59 -3.19
CA VAL A 724 12.33 -19.73 -4.02
C VAL A 724 13.25 -20.70 -3.27
N GLU A 725 13.96 -20.22 -2.24
CA GLU A 725 14.83 -21.02 -1.38
C GLU A 725 14.11 -22.15 -0.62
N PHE A 726 12.77 -22.11 -0.53
CA PHE A 726 11.99 -23.17 0.11
C PHE A 726 11.45 -24.24 -0.85
N GLU A 727 11.71 -24.14 -2.15
CA GLU A 727 11.35 -25.18 -3.11
C GLU A 727 12.20 -26.43 -2.95
N GLU A 728 11.56 -27.60 -2.93
CA GLU A 728 12.26 -28.89 -2.90
C GLU A 728 11.46 -30.00 -3.57
N SER A 729 12.17 -30.92 -4.24
CA SER A 729 11.58 -32.12 -4.81
C SER A 729 11.61 -33.26 -3.79
N VAL A 730 10.46 -33.88 -3.55
CA VAL A 730 10.31 -34.98 -2.58
C VAL A 730 9.67 -36.20 -3.25
N VAL A 731 10.09 -37.39 -2.84
CA VAL A 731 9.52 -38.66 -3.30
C VAL A 731 8.55 -39.18 -2.23
N LEU A 732 7.31 -39.45 -2.63
CA LEU A 732 6.28 -40.06 -1.79
C LEU A 732 6.53 -41.56 -1.58
N ARG A 733 5.82 -42.17 -0.62
CA ARG A 733 5.97 -43.62 -0.31
C ARG A 733 5.62 -44.54 -1.46
N ASP A 734 4.76 -44.09 -2.35
CA ASP A 734 4.34 -44.80 -3.58
C ASP A 734 5.33 -44.62 -4.74
N GLY A 735 6.42 -43.86 -4.54
CA GLY A 735 7.44 -43.58 -5.53
C GLY A 735 7.18 -42.33 -6.39
N ASN A 736 6.03 -41.67 -6.22
CA ASN A 736 5.69 -40.47 -6.99
C ASN A 736 6.57 -39.28 -6.57
N GLN A 737 7.12 -38.55 -7.53
CA GLN A 737 7.81 -37.29 -7.29
C GLN A 737 6.82 -36.13 -7.20
N ILE A 738 6.99 -35.30 -6.18
CA ILE A 738 6.22 -34.08 -5.96
C ILE A 738 7.16 -32.90 -5.74
N LEU A 739 6.68 -31.70 -6.07
CA LEU A 739 7.33 -30.44 -5.74
C LEU A 739 6.66 -29.85 -4.51
N LEU A 740 7.41 -29.68 -3.43
CA LEU A 740 7.01 -28.84 -2.30
C LEU A 740 7.52 -27.44 -2.55
N ARG A 741 6.62 -26.46 -2.48
CA ARG A 741 6.99 -25.05 -2.63
C ARG A 741 6.02 -24.14 -1.89
N PRO A 742 6.41 -22.89 -1.59
CA PRO A 742 5.46 -21.88 -1.16
C PRO A 742 4.31 -21.74 -2.19
N ILE A 743 3.12 -21.43 -1.70
CA ILE A 743 1.98 -21.13 -2.56
C ILE A 743 2.26 -19.86 -3.35
N LEU A 744 1.82 -19.82 -4.60
CA LEU A 744 1.86 -18.65 -5.46
C LEU A 744 0.45 -18.05 -5.54
N PRO A 745 0.32 -16.71 -5.67
CA PRO A 745 -0.94 -16.09 -6.07
C PRO A 745 -1.61 -16.79 -7.26
N GLU A 746 -0.81 -17.21 -8.25
CA GLU A 746 -1.20 -17.91 -9.48
C GLU A 746 -1.75 -19.32 -9.27
N ASP A 747 -1.59 -19.89 -8.07
CA ASP A 747 -2.16 -21.19 -7.72
C ASP A 747 -3.66 -21.15 -7.50
N GLU A 748 -4.31 -19.99 -7.56
CA GLU A 748 -5.76 -19.85 -7.33
C GLU A 748 -6.59 -20.92 -8.08
N PRO A 749 -6.41 -21.15 -9.41
CA PRO A 749 -7.18 -22.17 -10.12
C PRO A 749 -6.86 -23.61 -9.65
N LEU A 750 -5.57 -23.90 -9.43
CA LEU A 750 -5.11 -25.22 -8.96
C LEU A 750 -5.61 -25.50 -7.53
N HIS A 751 -5.71 -24.46 -6.71
CA HIS A 751 -6.19 -24.55 -5.34
C HIS A 751 -7.72 -24.70 -5.31
N ALA A 752 -8.45 -24.09 -6.25
CA ALA A 752 -9.88 -24.33 -6.46
C ALA A 752 -10.14 -25.79 -6.82
N GLU A 753 -9.41 -26.34 -7.79
CA GLU A 753 -9.50 -27.74 -8.19
C GLU A 753 -9.13 -28.68 -7.03
N PHE A 754 -8.09 -28.35 -6.27
CA PHE A 754 -7.72 -29.09 -5.06
C PHE A 754 -8.87 -29.15 -4.06
N ILE A 755 -9.48 -28.00 -3.71
CA ILE A 755 -10.61 -27.94 -2.77
C ILE A 755 -11.80 -28.75 -3.29
N HIS A 756 -12.10 -28.68 -4.59
CA HIS A 756 -13.19 -29.44 -5.22
C HIS A 756 -13.01 -30.96 -5.04
N ASN A 757 -11.76 -31.43 -5.00
CA ASN A 757 -11.41 -32.84 -4.81
C ASN A 757 -11.24 -33.24 -3.32
N VAL A 758 -11.58 -32.37 -2.37
CA VAL A 758 -11.62 -32.69 -0.92
C VAL A 758 -13.06 -32.99 -0.51
N SER A 759 -13.25 -34.05 0.29
CA SER A 759 -14.58 -34.40 0.80
C SER A 759 -15.16 -33.32 1.73
N LYS A 760 -16.49 -33.14 1.72
CA LYS A 760 -17.19 -32.18 2.61
C LYS A 760 -16.87 -32.42 4.09
N GLU A 761 -16.74 -33.68 4.50
CA GLU A 761 -16.38 -34.04 5.88
C GLU A 761 -15.00 -33.51 6.27
N ASP A 762 -14.03 -33.56 5.36
CA ASP A 762 -12.67 -33.04 5.61
C ASP A 762 -12.62 -31.51 5.59
N LEU A 763 -13.39 -30.86 4.73
CA LEU A 763 -13.55 -29.41 4.75
C LEU A 763 -14.22 -28.95 6.05
N TYR A 764 -15.27 -29.63 6.48
CA TYR A 764 -15.93 -29.36 7.76
C TYR A 764 -14.95 -29.53 8.94
N LYS A 765 -14.12 -30.59 8.93
CA LYS A 765 -13.05 -30.80 9.93
C LYS A 765 -11.99 -29.72 9.93
N ARG A 766 -11.77 -29.04 8.80
CA ARG A 766 -10.78 -27.99 8.66
C ARG A 766 -11.31 -26.61 9.06
N PHE A 767 -12.54 -26.29 8.70
CA PHE A 767 -13.12 -24.96 8.83
C PHE A 767 -14.17 -24.84 9.94
N PHE A 768 -14.49 -25.94 10.64
CA PHE A 768 -15.50 -26.02 11.70
C PHE A 768 -16.89 -25.55 11.29
N THR A 769 -17.15 -25.46 9.98
CA THR A 769 -18.36 -24.92 9.38
C THR A 769 -18.63 -25.60 8.04
N ASP A 770 -19.90 -25.65 7.63
CA ASP A 770 -20.26 -26.10 6.29
C ASP A 770 -19.77 -25.08 5.26
N VAL A 771 -18.72 -25.46 4.53
CA VAL A 771 -18.10 -24.60 3.54
C VAL A 771 -18.80 -24.82 2.19
N GLY A 772 -19.37 -23.74 1.63
CA GLY A 772 -19.90 -23.74 0.27
C GLY A 772 -18.80 -23.68 -0.80
N GLU A 773 -19.17 -23.39 -2.05
CA GLU A 773 -18.18 -23.09 -3.08
C GLU A 773 -17.42 -21.80 -2.74
N PHE A 774 -16.10 -21.85 -2.81
CA PHE A 774 -15.28 -20.66 -2.65
C PHE A 774 -15.38 -19.77 -3.89
N ASN A 775 -15.69 -18.49 -3.69
CA ASN A 775 -15.60 -17.49 -4.74
C ASN A 775 -14.14 -17.05 -4.97
N HIS A 776 -13.90 -16.29 -6.05
CA HIS A 776 -12.57 -15.75 -6.38
C HIS A 776 -11.92 -15.01 -5.21
N GLU A 777 -12.68 -14.21 -4.47
CA GLU A 777 -12.16 -13.42 -3.33
C GLU A 777 -11.67 -14.32 -2.20
N ALA A 778 -12.40 -15.38 -1.86
CA ALA A 778 -12.01 -16.32 -0.84
C ALA A 778 -10.79 -17.16 -1.26
N LEU A 779 -10.69 -17.56 -2.54
CA LEU A 779 -9.51 -18.25 -3.06
C LEU A 779 -8.28 -17.34 -3.13
N ALA A 780 -8.44 -16.09 -3.57
CA ALA A 780 -7.37 -15.09 -3.56
C ALA A 780 -6.83 -14.84 -2.14
N ASN A 781 -7.71 -14.81 -1.13
CA ASN A 781 -7.28 -14.73 0.27
C ASN A 781 -6.47 -15.96 0.71
N LEU A 782 -6.77 -17.13 0.15
CA LEU A 782 -6.06 -18.37 0.45
C LEU A 782 -4.72 -18.48 -0.30
N THR A 783 -4.57 -17.95 -1.51
CA THR A 783 -3.34 -18.12 -2.31
C THR A 783 -2.39 -16.93 -2.26
N GLN A 784 -2.91 -15.72 -2.06
CA GLN A 784 -2.11 -14.51 -2.00
C GLN A 784 -1.69 -14.23 -0.57
N ILE A 785 -0.66 -14.92 -0.10
CA ILE A 785 -0.19 -14.74 1.27
C ILE A 785 0.86 -13.64 1.38
N ASP A 786 1.04 -13.10 2.58
CA ASP A 786 2.19 -12.27 2.91
C ASP A 786 3.29 -13.15 3.52
N TYR A 787 4.32 -13.46 2.74
CA TYR A 787 5.40 -14.37 3.14
C TYR A 787 6.19 -13.93 4.39
N ASP A 788 6.02 -12.71 4.89
CA ASP A 788 6.59 -12.29 6.16
C ASP A 788 5.80 -12.76 7.39
N ARG A 789 4.49 -12.99 7.23
CA ARG A 789 3.56 -13.27 8.34
C ARG A 789 2.82 -14.59 8.20
N GLU A 790 2.51 -14.97 6.97
CA GLU A 790 1.85 -16.21 6.63
C GLU A 790 2.77 -16.99 5.70
N MET A 791 2.86 -18.30 5.94
CA MET A 791 3.47 -19.23 5.00
C MET A 791 2.47 -20.33 4.69
N ALA A 792 2.30 -20.63 3.41
CA ALA A 792 1.56 -21.80 2.98
C ALA A 792 2.45 -22.58 2.01
N PHE A 793 2.67 -23.86 2.30
CA PHE A 793 3.38 -24.78 1.43
C PHE A 793 2.37 -25.66 0.70
N VAL A 794 2.49 -25.71 -0.62
CA VAL A 794 1.72 -26.60 -1.49
C VAL A 794 2.58 -27.78 -1.90
N ALA A 795 1.96 -28.96 -1.94
CA ALA A 795 2.51 -30.14 -2.61
C ALA A 795 1.90 -30.25 -3.99
N VAL A 796 2.72 -30.16 -5.03
CA VAL A 796 2.31 -30.21 -6.43
C VAL A 796 2.76 -31.53 -7.06
N SER A 797 1.82 -32.26 -7.66
CA SER A 797 2.10 -33.47 -8.44
C SER A 797 1.97 -33.17 -9.93
N ASN A 798 2.87 -33.77 -10.73
CA ASN A 798 2.87 -33.69 -12.20
C ASN A 798 2.56 -35.05 -12.85
N ALA A 799 1.99 -36.00 -12.11
CA ALA A 799 1.81 -37.39 -12.56
C ALA A 799 1.03 -37.52 -13.90
N ASP A 800 0.10 -36.60 -14.18
CA ASP A 800 -0.76 -36.62 -15.37
C ASP A 800 -0.33 -35.61 -16.46
N GLY A 801 0.90 -35.09 -16.38
CA GLY A 801 1.41 -34.07 -17.33
C GLY A 801 0.89 -32.65 -17.07
N PHE A 802 -0.05 -32.48 -16.15
CA PHE A 802 -0.53 -31.19 -15.66
C PHE A 802 -0.23 -31.05 -14.15
N PRO A 803 0.19 -29.86 -13.69
CA PRO A 803 0.43 -29.62 -12.27
C PRO A 803 -0.90 -29.63 -11.52
N SER A 804 -0.97 -30.39 -10.42
CA SER A 804 -2.13 -30.41 -9.51
C SER A 804 -1.69 -30.29 -8.05
N ILE A 805 -2.39 -29.47 -7.27
CA ILE A 805 -2.15 -29.38 -5.83
C ILE A 805 -2.82 -30.58 -5.14
N ILE A 806 -2.05 -31.31 -4.35
CA ILE A 806 -2.51 -32.52 -3.64
C ILE A 806 -2.54 -32.37 -2.11
N GLY A 807 -1.97 -31.28 -1.60
CA GLY A 807 -2.02 -30.94 -0.18
C GLY A 807 -1.44 -29.56 0.09
N VAL A 808 -1.90 -28.95 1.18
CA VAL A 808 -1.51 -27.62 1.62
C VAL A 808 -1.28 -27.64 3.13
N SER A 809 -0.18 -27.07 3.59
CA SER A 809 0.03 -26.72 5.00
C SER A 809 0.23 -25.22 5.14
N ARG A 810 -0.21 -24.62 6.25
CA ARG A 810 -0.02 -23.21 6.53
C ARG A 810 0.45 -22.96 7.96
N ALA A 811 1.13 -21.85 8.13
CA ALA A 811 1.44 -21.24 9.41
C ALA A 811 1.15 -19.74 9.33
N LEU A 812 0.31 -19.24 10.24
CA LEU A 812 0.04 -17.82 10.43
C LEU A 812 0.77 -17.37 11.69
N ILE A 813 1.87 -16.65 11.51
CA ILE A 813 2.71 -16.13 12.58
C ILE A 813 2.07 -14.85 13.11
N ASN A 814 1.92 -14.76 14.43
CA ASN A 814 1.43 -13.54 15.05
C ASN A 814 2.46 -12.38 14.94
N PRO A 815 2.05 -11.10 15.03
CA PRO A 815 2.97 -9.97 14.81
C PRO A 815 4.23 -9.97 15.70
N ASP A 816 4.13 -10.54 16.90
CA ASP A 816 5.23 -10.61 17.87
C ASP A 816 6.13 -11.86 17.67
N ASN A 817 5.86 -12.70 16.67
CA ASN A 817 6.56 -13.96 16.37
C ASN A 817 6.69 -14.92 17.57
N THR A 818 5.69 -14.91 18.45
CA THR A 818 5.66 -15.78 19.63
C THR A 818 4.93 -17.10 19.37
N ASP A 819 3.93 -17.07 18.50
CA ASP A 819 3.08 -18.21 18.19
C ASP A 819 2.75 -18.22 16.70
N ALA A 820 2.68 -19.41 16.11
CA ALA A 820 2.23 -19.62 14.75
C ALA A 820 1.06 -20.61 14.73
N GLU A 821 -0.12 -20.12 14.33
CA GLU A 821 -1.29 -20.97 14.16
C GLU A 821 -1.12 -21.80 12.88
N PHE A 822 -1.20 -23.13 12.99
CA PHE A 822 -0.98 -24.01 11.85
C PHE A 822 -2.26 -24.62 11.29
N ALA A 823 -2.14 -25.01 10.03
CA ALA A 823 -3.22 -25.53 9.23
C ALA A 823 -2.73 -26.61 8.30
N ILE A 824 -3.51 -27.67 8.09
CA ILE A 824 -3.20 -28.65 7.05
C ILE A 824 -4.46 -29.20 6.41
N LEU A 825 -4.42 -29.35 5.09
CA LEU A 825 -5.46 -29.98 4.29
C LEU A 825 -4.80 -30.86 3.22
N ILE A 826 -5.31 -32.08 3.03
CA ILE A 826 -4.79 -33.06 2.08
C ILE A 826 -5.96 -33.60 1.28
N ARG A 827 -5.75 -33.87 -0.01
CA ARG A 827 -6.76 -34.47 -0.88
C ARG A 827 -7.23 -35.80 -0.30
N SER A 828 -8.54 -36.00 -0.20
CA SER A 828 -9.12 -37.09 0.61
C SER A 828 -8.72 -38.48 0.11
N ASP A 829 -8.49 -38.64 -1.20
CA ASP A 829 -8.06 -39.85 -1.89
C ASP A 829 -6.56 -40.18 -1.74
N LEU A 830 -5.73 -39.24 -1.26
CA LEU A 830 -4.27 -39.40 -1.10
C LEU A 830 -3.83 -39.55 0.37
N LYS A 831 -4.78 -39.78 1.28
CA LYS A 831 -4.50 -40.03 2.69
C LYS A 831 -3.74 -41.36 2.88
N GLY A 832 -2.82 -41.38 3.85
CA GLY A 832 -2.02 -42.57 4.18
C GLY A 832 -0.66 -42.66 3.46
N ASN A 833 -0.42 -41.86 2.41
CA ASN A 833 0.83 -41.87 1.64
C ASN A 833 2.00 -41.10 2.29
N GLY A 834 1.83 -40.60 3.52
CA GLY A 834 2.86 -39.88 4.28
C GLY A 834 2.90 -38.37 4.03
N LEU A 835 2.10 -37.84 3.09
CA LEU A 835 2.09 -36.42 2.71
C LEU A 835 1.87 -35.47 3.90
N GLY A 836 0.99 -35.83 4.84
CA GLY A 836 0.73 -34.99 6.02
C GLY A 836 1.95 -34.80 6.92
N LYS A 837 2.78 -35.83 7.08
CA LYS A 837 4.03 -35.72 7.83
C LYS A 837 5.04 -34.82 7.11
N ILE A 838 5.13 -34.96 5.78
CA ILE A 838 6.04 -34.17 4.94
C ILE A 838 5.70 -32.68 5.03
N LEU A 839 4.42 -32.33 4.79
CA LEU A 839 3.94 -30.95 4.87
C LEU A 839 4.08 -30.35 6.28
N MET A 840 3.71 -31.10 7.32
CA MET A 840 3.86 -30.64 8.70
C MET A 840 5.34 -30.40 9.08
N ASN A 841 6.24 -31.30 8.72
CA ASN A 841 7.67 -31.09 8.96
C ASN A 841 8.19 -29.83 8.26
N LYS A 842 7.79 -29.61 7.00
CA LYS A 842 8.19 -28.43 6.23
C LYS A 842 7.78 -27.13 6.93
N VAL A 843 6.54 -27.04 7.41
CA VAL A 843 6.06 -25.84 8.11
C VAL A 843 6.68 -25.68 9.50
N ILE A 844 6.94 -26.77 10.23
CA ILE A 844 7.67 -26.75 11.51
C ILE A 844 9.10 -26.23 11.31
N ASP A 845 9.82 -26.74 10.31
CA ASP A 845 11.18 -26.32 10.01
C ASP A 845 11.22 -24.85 9.57
N TYR A 846 10.22 -24.39 8.81
CA TYR A 846 10.05 -22.97 8.50
C TYR A 846 9.88 -22.12 9.78
N CYS A 847 8.95 -22.49 10.68
CA CYS A 847 8.73 -21.75 11.93
C CYS A 847 9.98 -21.72 12.83
N ARG A 848 10.75 -22.82 12.89
CA ARG A 848 12.06 -22.87 13.56
C ARG A 848 13.07 -21.93 12.93
N SER A 849 13.17 -21.91 11.60
CA SER A 849 14.08 -21.01 10.87
C SER A 849 13.76 -19.54 11.10
N LYS A 850 12.47 -19.22 11.35
CA LYS A 850 11.98 -17.89 11.72
C LYS A 850 12.18 -17.55 13.20
N GLY A 851 12.64 -18.48 14.03
CA GLY A 851 12.76 -18.29 15.48
C GLY A 851 11.42 -18.15 16.20
N THR A 852 10.34 -18.72 15.63
CA THR A 852 9.02 -18.73 16.28
C THR A 852 9.11 -19.57 17.56
N LYS A 853 8.55 -19.09 18.68
CA LYS A 853 8.69 -19.79 19.97
C LYS A 853 7.87 -21.08 20.07
N GLN A 854 6.65 -21.07 19.53
CA GLN A 854 5.74 -22.23 19.54
C GLN A 854 4.82 -22.24 18.33
N MET A 855 4.18 -23.38 18.09
CA MET A 855 3.11 -23.55 17.10
C MET A 855 1.85 -24.07 17.79
N SER A 856 0.70 -23.52 17.43
CA SER A 856 -0.59 -23.88 17.96
C SER A 856 -1.58 -24.27 16.85
N GLY A 857 -2.55 -25.10 17.15
CA GLY A 857 -3.61 -25.43 16.20
C GLY A 857 -4.77 -26.13 16.88
N MET A 858 -5.98 -25.95 16.35
CA MET A 858 -7.20 -26.53 16.89
C MET A 858 -7.81 -27.51 15.89
N THR A 859 -8.31 -28.65 16.37
CA THR A 859 -9.08 -29.60 15.55
C THR A 859 -10.27 -30.16 16.34
N MET A 860 -11.16 -30.91 15.69
CA MET A 860 -12.22 -31.62 16.40
C MET A 860 -11.67 -32.91 17.05
N PRO A 861 -12.15 -33.31 18.25
CA PRO A 861 -11.78 -34.58 18.90
C PRO A 861 -12.01 -35.82 18.01
N THR A 862 -12.94 -35.73 17.05
CA THR A 862 -13.24 -36.80 16.09
C THR A 862 -12.19 -36.95 14.98
N ASN A 863 -11.29 -35.97 14.79
CA ASN A 863 -10.24 -36.00 13.78
C ASN A 863 -9.02 -36.83 14.22
N ARG A 864 -9.23 -38.14 14.40
CA ARG A 864 -8.19 -39.08 14.87
C ARG A 864 -6.91 -39.06 14.04
N GLY A 865 -7.03 -38.82 12.73
CA GLY A 865 -5.88 -38.73 11.81
C GLY A 865 -4.95 -37.58 12.17
N MET A 866 -5.50 -36.38 12.42
CA MET A 866 -4.73 -35.21 12.82
C MET A 866 -4.14 -35.37 14.22
N LEU A 867 -4.92 -35.86 15.19
CA LEU A 867 -4.43 -36.08 16.57
C LEU A 867 -3.26 -37.07 16.60
N THR A 868 -3.34 -38.16 15.84
CA THR A 868 -2.25 -39.15 15.71
C THR A 868 -1.02 -38.55 15.05
N LEU A 869 -1.21 -37.69 14.04
CA LEU A 869 -0.11 -36.99 13.37
C LEU A 869 0.58 -36.00 14.32
N ALA A 870 -0.20 -35.20 15.05
CA ALA A 870 0.29 -34.22 16.01
C ALA A 870 1.11 -34.88 17.12
N GLN A 871 0.60 -35.96 17.75
CA GLN A 871 1.35 -36.73 18.75
C GLN A 871 2.68 -37.27 18.22
N LYS A 872 2.69 -37.81 17.00
CA LYS A 872 3.92 -38.33 16.37
C LYS A 872 4.97 -37.25 16.06
N LEU A 873 4.53 -36.00 15.95
CA LEU A 873 5.39 -34.84 15.72
C LEU A 873 5.79 -34.12 17.02
N GLY A 874 5.30 -34.59 18.17
CA GLY A 874 5.65 -34.05 19.48
C GLY A 874 4.74 -32.93 19.98
N PHE A 875 3.55 -32.74 19.41
CA PHE A 875 2.57 -31.81 19.96
C PHE A 875 1.98 -32.35 21.26
N GLU A 876 1.86 -31.46 22.25
CA GLU A 876 1.01 -31.66 23.42
C GLU A 876 -0.45 -31.45 23.01
N LEU A 877 -1.33 -32.31 23.52
CA LEU A 877 -2.75 -32.29 23.20
C LEU A 877 -3.58 -31.99 24.45
N ASP A 878 -4.50 -31.04 24.34
CA ASP A 878 -5.57 -30.82 25.31
C ASP A 878 -6.93 -31.05 24.63
N ILE A 879 -7.71 -32.03 25.10
CA ILE A 879 -8.97 -32.42 24.47
C ILE A 879 -10.14 -31.96 25.33
N GLN A 880 -10.85 -30.95 24.86
CA GLN A 880 -11.99 -30.33 25.54
C GLN A 880 -13.30 -30.88 24.94
N PHE A 881 -13.77 -32.01 25.48
CA PHE A 881 -14.98 -32.67 24.97
C PHE A 881 -16.25 -31.84 25.10
N GLU A 882 -16.34 -30.97 26.11
CA GLU A 882 -17.49 -30.08 26.33
C GLU A 882 -17.60 -28.99 25.25
N ASP A 883 -16.45 -28.46 24.81
CA ASP A 883 -16.37 -27.42 23.77
C ASP A 883 -16.27 -27.99 22.35
N GLY A 884 -16.15 -29.32 22.22
CA GLY A 884 -16.07 -30.01 20.94
C GLY A 884 -14.75 -29.78 20.19
N THR A 885 -13.69 -29.37 20.90
CA THR A 885 -12.38 -28.99 20.36
C THR A 885 -11.24 -29.79 20.98
N ALA A 886 -10.12 -29.85 20.26
CA ALA A 886 -8.86 -30.42 20.71
C ALA A 886 -7.73 -29.48 20.29
N ASP A 887 -7.06 -28.90 21.27
CA ASP A 887 -5.95 -27.98 21.09
C ASP A 887 -4.63 -28.75 21.01
N MET A 888 -3.75 -28.27 20.14
CA MET A 888 -2.46 -28.88 19.84
C MET A 888 -1.40 -27.80 19.96
N VAL A 889 -0.39 -28.00 20.82
CA VAL A 889 0.71 -27.04 21.00
C VAL A 889 2.05 -27.76 20.88
N LEU A 890 2.96 -27.18 20.10
CA LEU A 890 4.34 -27.63 19.96
C LEU A 890 5.28 -26.49 20.36
N SER A 891 6.07 -26.69 21.41
CA SER A 891 7.22 -25.82 21.69
C SER A 891 8.28 -26.01 20.61
N LEU A 892 8.77 -24.90 20.06
CA LEU A 892 9.84 -24.90 19.05
C LEU A 892 11.21 -24.49 19.63
N GLN A 893 11.25 -24.17 20.93
CA GLN A 893 12.47 -23.82 21.66
C GLN A 893 13.37 -25.02 21.93
#